data_AF-A0A7K2YB25-F1
#
_entry.id   AF-A0A7K2YB25-F1
#
_cell.length_a   1.000
_cell.length_b   1.000
_cell.length_c   1.000
_cell.angle_alpha   90.00
_cell.angle_beta   90.00
_cell.angle_gamma   90.00
#
_symmetry.space_group_name_H-M   'P 1'
#
loop_
_entity.id
_entity.type
_entity.pdbx_description
1 polymer ?
#
loop_
_entity_poly.entity_id
_entity_poly.type
_entity_poly.pdbx_seq_one_letter_code
_entity_poly.pdbx_strand_id
1 'polypeptide(L)'
;MLFDTVTDAIGGTPLIRLRLGEARGVEVYAKLELQNLFAMKDRVARNILLEARRLGTLKPGAPVIESSSGTMALGVALVGRSLGHEVHIVTDPRIDPVTLAKLRALGCRVHVVEAMTSHGWQSARLERLAELLEELPGAFWPQQYTNPDNPGAYRTLAGELLADLGRFDTLVGAVGSGGSLCGTARALREELPALHVVGVDCVGSALFGQPDVPQRLQSGLGNSLLPKNLDRTLIDEVHWLNDHEAFAATWDLAREQQIFGGNTSGSVYRVLTGLADRAEPGTRIVGILPDRGDRYADTVYDDAHWEANRLREVPTATAPAPLGPDGTARTWSTLAYSPPAGIGRHLLFVESNTTGTGMLALDRARELGTVPVLLTGDPDRYRGLSETGAEVLRCDTNSDAALRAAVQERFRREEIAGVTTTSDFYVPAAARIAQWLGLPGNAPEAVAVCRDKSALRERLRAAGVRQPRYALVREPAGAAAAVARTGLPCVVKPADDSGSTNVLLCADEAAVRAQIEKILAIDTNVRGMPTARTVLVEEYLDGPEYSVEMFGGDGQAVCVGITAKSVTAGPHFVEHRHLFPAPLPAGTAQLVIETVTAALDAAGIRLGATHTEVKLTADGPALIEINPRPAGGMIPELIRLATGVDLLDAQLRAALGLPPHLKAEEAGHAGIQFLLADTDGTLTAVHGADAAAAVEGVESVLVTAAPGTPVRRPCSASDRLGHVIARHGEPEGVHVALDAARAQLRLDIEATPYS
;
A
#
# COMPACT_ATOMS: atom_id res chain seq x y z
N MET A 1 -34.19 -2.74 -5.97
CA MET A 1 -32.86 -2.33 -6.50
C MET A 1 -32.81 -2.70 -7.98
N LEU A 2 -32.22 -1.86 -8.82
CA LEU A 2 -31.99 -2.13 -10.24
C LEU A 2 -30.47 -2.17 -10.46
N PHE A 3 -29.98 -3.18 -11.19
CA PHE A 3 -28.56 -3.39 -11.48
C PHE A 3 -28.39 -3.65 -12.99
N ASP A 4 -27.28 -3.19 -13.56
CA ASP A 4 -26.98 -3.36 -15.00
C ASP A 4 -26.50 -4.78 -15.32
N THR A 5 -25.73 -5.39 -14.42
CA THR A 5 -25.27 -6.77 -14.55
C THR A 5 -25.54 -7.59 -13.30
N VAL A 6 -25.55 -8.92 -13.46
CA VAL A 6 -25.64 -9.85 -12.33
C VAL A 6 -24.47 -9.68 -11.36
N THR A 7 -23.30 -9.27 -11.86
CA THR A 7 -22.10 -9.05 -11.03
C THR A 7 -22.24 -7.78 -10.18
N ASP A 8 -23.05 -6.80 -10.58
CA ASP A 8 -23.31 -5.58 -9.81
C ASP A 8 -24.28 -5.82 -8.64
N ALA A 9 -25.03 -6.92 -8.67
CA ALA A 9 -25.92 -7.34 -7.58
C ALA A 9 -25.20 -8.08 -6.44
N ILE A 10 -23.87 -8.20 -6.50
CA ILE A 10 -23.05 -8.83 -5.45
C ILE A 10 -22.81 -7.83 -4.31
N GLY A 11 -23.09 -8.25 -3.07
CA GLY A 11 -23.02 -7.43 -1.88
C GLY A 11 -24.38 -6.85 -1.46
N GLY A 12 -24.38 -5.90 -0.53
CA GLY A 12 -25.60 -5.31 0.01
C GLY A 12 -26.51 -6.33 0.71
N THR A 13 -25.91 -7.32 1.38
CA THR A 13 -26.65 -8.41 2.02
C THR A 13 -27.33 -7.95 3.32
N PRO A 14 -28.43 -8.55 3.75
CA PRO A 14 -29.11 -8.10 4.97
C PRO A 14 -28.28 -8.31 6.24
N LEU A 15 -28.41 -7.35 7.14
CA LEU A 15 -27.99 -7.47 8.53
C LEU A 15 -29.25 -7.63 9.39
N ILE A 16 -29.30 -8.69 10.20
CA ILE A 16 -30.45 -8.97 11.05
C ILE A 16 -30.05 -9.05 12.52
N ARG A 17 -30.96 -8.67 13.42
CA ARG A 17 -30.79 -8.91 14.85
C ARG A 17 -31.23 -10.34 15.19
N LEU A 18 -30.38 -11.09 15.87
CA LEU A 18 -30.69 -12.43 16.38
C LEU A 18 -31.42 -12.33 17.72
N ARG A 19 -32.26 -13.32 18.02
CA ARG A 19 -32.95 -13.46 19.31
C ARG A 19 -32.01 -14.10 20.35
N LEU A 20 -30.92 -13.40 20.66
CA LEU A 20 -29.87 -13.80 21.61
C LEU A 20 -29.55 -12.63 22.53
N GLY A 21 -29.11 -12.91 23.76
CA GLY A 21 -28.57 -11.89 24.67
C GLY A 21 -29.57 -10.89 25.26
N GLU A 22 -30.85 -10.93 24.87
CA GLU A 22 -31.88 -9.97 25.30
C GLU A 22 -32.00 -9.86 26.82
N ALA A 23 -31.98 -11.00 27.53
CA ALA A 23 -32.06 -11.05 28.99
C ALA A 23 -30.87 -10.38 29.70
N ARG A 24 -29.74 -10.19 28.99
CA ARG A 24 -28.52 -9.54 29.51
C ARG A 24 -28.32 -8.12 28.97
N GLY A 25 -29.21 -7.64 28.09
CA GLY A 25 -29.03 -6.34 27.42
C GLY A 25 -27.90 -6.34 26.38
N VAL A 26 -27.57 -7.49 25.80
CA VAL A 26 -26.58 -7.63 24.72
C VAL A 26 -27.32 -7.63 23.37
N GLU A 27 -26.79 -6.94 22.37
CA GLU A 27 -27.35 -6.95 21.01
C GLU A 27 -26.48 -7.82 20.10
N VAL A 28 -27.08 -8.84 19.48
CA VAL A 28 -26.36 -9.74 18.57
C VAL A 28 -26.94 -9.62 17.17
N TYR A 29 -26.07 -9.41 16.19
CA TYR A 29 -26.43 -9.25 14.78
C TYR A 29 -25.76 -10.30 13.91
N ALA A 30 -26.44 -10.72 12.84
CA ALA A 30 -25.92 -11.62 11.82
C ALA A 30 -25.93 -10.96 10.45
N LYS A 31 -24.75 -10.84 9.83
CA LYS A 31 -24.60 -10.38 8.45
C LYS A 31 -24.75 -11.58 7.52
N LEU A 32 -25.86 -11.60 6.77
CA LEU A 32 -26.30 -12.76 6.00
C LEU A 32 -25.62 -12.84 4.63
N GLU A 33 -24.31 -13.04 4.61
CA GLU A 33 -23.54 -13.21 3.37
C GLU A 33 -23.96 -14.45 2.55
N LEU A 34 -24.67 -15.40 3.19
CA LEU A 34 -25.41 -16.46 2.53
C LEU A 34 -26.47 -15.96 1.55
N GLN A 35 -26.89 -14.68 1.62
CA GLN A 35 -27.87 -14.06 0.71
C GLN A 35 -27.24 -13.29 -0.46
N ASN A 36 -25.92 -13.35 -0.66
CA ASN A 36 -25.38 -13.10 -2.00
C ASN A 36 -25.98 -14.09 -3.01
N LEU A 37 -25.82 -13.84 -4.31
CA LEU A 37 -26.44 -14.63 -5.39
C LEU A 37 -26.27 -16.14 -5.22
N PHE A 38 -25.03 -16.60 -5.05
CA PHE A 38 -24.72 -17.96 -4.60
C PHE A 38 -24.34 -17.98 -3.12
N ALA A 39 -23.31 -17.22 -2.73
CA ALA A 39 -22.82 -17.12 -1.35
C ALA A 39 -21.71 -16.07 -1.24
N MET A 40 -21.10 -15.94 -0.06
CA MET A 40 -20.05 -14.96 0.25
C MET A 40 -18.91 -14.86 -0.78
N LYS A 41 -18.50 -15.96 -1.41
CA LYS A 41 -17.34 -15.99 -2.33
C LYS A 41 -17.62 -15.33 -3.69
N ASP A 42 -18.86 -14.90 -3.95
CA ASP A 42 -19.20 -14.05 -5.07
C ASP A 42 -18.40 -12.73 -5.01
N ARG A 43 -18.21 -12.15 -3.81
CA ARG A 43 -17.38 -10.95 -3.60
C ARG A 43 -15.93 -11.16 -4.03
N VAL A 44 -15.36 -12.30 -3.65
CA VAL A 44 -13.96 -12.65 -3.92
C VAL A 44 -13.74 -12.82 -5.42
N ALA A 45 -14.60 -13.58 -6.08
CA ALA A 45 -14.52 -13.78 -7.53
C ALA A 45 -14.68 -12.46 -8.30
N ARG A 46 -15.63 -11.61 -7.89
CA ARG A 46 -15.85 -10.27 -8.46
C ARG A 46 -14.58 -9.44 -8.34
N ASN A 47 -14.03 -9.31 -7.14
CA ASN A 47 -12.87 -8.46 -6.90
C ASN A 47 -11.63 -8.94 -7.69
N ILE A 48 -11.29 -10.23 -7.58
CA ILE A 48 -10.11 -10.79 -8.25
C ILE A 48 -10.22 -10.65 -9.77
N LEU A 49 -11.35 -10.99 -10.38
CA LEU A 49 -11.48 -10.97 -11.84
C LEU A 49 -11.53 -9.55 -12.41
N LEU A 50 -12.20 -8.62 -11.72
CA LEU A 50 -12.21 -7.22 -12.15
C LEU A 50 -10.84 -6.58 -11.99
N GLU A 51 -10.11 -6.88 -10.91
CA GLU A 51 -8.77 -6.35 -10.70
C GLU A 51 -7.77 -6.95 -11.70
N ALA A 52 -7.85 -8.25 -11.98
CA ALA A 52 -7.03 -8.89 -13.00
C ALA A 52 -7.29 -8.31 -14.40
N ARG A 53 -8.53 -7.91 -14.72
CA ARG A 53 -8.84 -7.18 -15.96
C ARG A 53 -8.25 -5.77 -15.95
N ARG A 54 -8.37 -5.05 -14.83
CA ARG A 54 -7.81 -3.69 -14.67
C ARG A 54 -6.28 -3.69 -14.84
N LEU A 55 -5.60 -4.70 -14.29
CA LEU A 55 -4.16 -4.89 -14.41
C LEU A 55 -3.73 -5.52 -15.75
N GLY A 56 -4.69 -5.99 -16.55
CA GLY A 56 -4.42 -6.67 -17.82
C GLY A 56 -3.78 -8.06 -17.69
N THR A 57 -3.77 -8.65 -16.50
CA THR A 57 -3.33 -10.04 -16.25
C THR A 57 -4.37 -11.05 -16.70
N LEU A 58 -5.66 -10.68 -16.68
CA LEU A 58 -6.75 -11.43 -17.33
C LEU A 58 -7.08 -10.79 -18.68
N LYS A 59 -6.66 -11.42 -19.79
CA LYS A 59 -6.94 -10.93 -21.16
C LYS A 59 -8.40 -11.19 -21.54
N PRO A 60 -9.03 -10.34 -22.38
CA PRO A 60 -10.39 -10.57 -22.87
C PRO A 60 -10.57 -11.98 -23.46
N GLY A 61 -11.59 -12.70 -23.01
CA GLY A 61 -11.90 -14.05 -23.48
C GLY A 61 -10.96 -15.16 -23.00
N ALA A 62 -9.87 -14.86 -22.27
CA ALA A 62 -8.97 -15.88 -21.75
C ALA A 62 -9.69 -16.82 -20.76
N PRO A 63 -9.36 -18.13 -20.73
CA PRO A 63 -9.97 -19.06 -19.79
C PRO A 63 -9.64 -18.70 -18.33
N VAL A 64 -10.57 -18.96 -17.43
CA VAL A 64 -10.38 -18.85 -15.99
C VAL A 64 -10.43 -20.25 -15.39
N ILE A 65 -9.42 -20.61 -14.61
CA ILE A 65 -9.27 -21.96 -14.04
C ILE A 65 -9.17 -21.84 -12.54
N GLU A 66 -10.00 -22.57 -11.79
CA GLU A 66 -9.95 -22.60 -10.34
C GLU A 66 -10.13 -24.01 -9.79
N SER A 67 -9.44 -24.31 -8.69
CA SER A 67 -9.57 -25.55 -7.95
C SER A 67 -10.48 -25.32 -6.74
N SER A 68 -11.74 -25.77 -6.84
CA SER A 68 -12.71 -25.63 -5.75
C SER A 68 -13.90 -26.56 -5.93
N SER A 69 -14.42 -27.06 -4.81
CA SER A 69 -15.64 -27.87 -4.71
C SER A 69 -16.79 -27.14 -4.00
N GLY A 70 -16.65 -25.84 -3.74
CA GLY A 70 -17.60 -25.07 -2.91
C GLY A 70 -17.94 -23.70 -3.49
N THR A 71 -18.23 -22.74 -2.61
CA THR A 71 -18.77 -21.42 -2.98
C THR A 71 -17.83 -20.59 -3.87
N MET A 72 -16.51 -20.79 -3.79
CA MET A 72 -15.56 -20.14 -4.70
C MET A 72 -15.77 -20.60 -6.16
N ALA A 73 -16.02 -21.88 -6.41
CA ALA A 73 -16.30 -22.38 -7.76
C ALA A 73 -17.53 -21.67 -8.37
N LEU A 74 -18.59 -21.50 -7.57
CA LEU A 74 -19.81 -20.80 -8.00
C LEU A 74 -19.57 -19.31 -8.23
N GLY A 75 -18.80 -18.64 -7.37
CA GLY A 75 -18.45 -17.23 -7.57
C GLY A 75 -17.64 -17.01 -8.85
N VAL A 76 -16.63 -17.85 -9.11
CA VAL A 76 -15.82 -17.78 -10.34
C VAL A 76 -16.66 -18.10 -11.57
N ALA A 77 -17.55 -19.10 -11.48
CA ALA A 77 -18.50 -19.40 -12.54
C ALA A 77 -19.42 -18.22 -12.84
N LEU A 78 -20.04 -17.62 -11.83
CA LEU A 78 -20.94 -16.48 -11.97
C LEU A 78 -20.25 -15.31 -12.67
N VAL A 79 -19.14 -14.86 -12.09
CA VAL A 79 -18.46 -13.63 -12.53
C VAL A 79 -17.71 -13.88 -13.82
N GLY A 80 -16.94 -14.97 -13.92
CA GLY A 80 -16.15 -15.30 -15.12
C GLY A 80 -17.03 -15.44 -16.36
N ARG A 81 -18.15 -16.15 -16.25
CA ARG A 81 -19.11 -16.30 -17.36
C ARG A 81 -19.82 -14.98 -17.68
N SER A 82 -20.22 -14.21 -16.67
CA SER A 82 -20.82 -12.87 -16.87
C SER A 82 -19.87 -11.90 -17.58
N LEU A 83 -18.55 -12.05 -17.39
CA LEU A 83 -17.53 -11.25 -18.04
C LEU A 83 -17.11 -11.79 -19.43
N GLY A 84 -17.70 -12.90 -19.89
CA GLY A 84 -17.46 -13.49 -21.21
C GLY A 84 -16.29 -14.48 -21.29
N HIS A 85 -15.79 -14.98 -20.16
CA HIS A 85 -14.68 -15.94 -20.12
C HIS A 85 -15.16 -17.39 -20.13
N GLU A 86 -14.37 -18.29 -20.71
CA GLU A 86 -14.51 -19.71 -20.44
C GLU A 86 -14.09 -20.01 -18.99
N VAL A 87 -14.83 -20.86 -18.28
CA VAL A 87 -14.53 -21.17 -16.88
C VAL A 87 -14.35 -22.68 -16.71
N HIS A 88 -13.20 -23.08 -16.19
CA HIS A 88 -12.85 -24.45 -15.85
C HIS A 88 -12.76 -24.58 -14.34
N ILE A 89 -13.53 -25.52 -13.78
CA ILE A 89 -13.51 -25.83 -12.35
C ILE A 89 -12.92 -27.22 -12.17
N VAL A 90 -11.81 -27.31 -11.44
CA VAL A 90 -11.23 -28.57 -11.00
C VAL A 90 -11.78 -28.91 -9.61
N THR A 91 -12.45 -30.05 -9.50
CA THR A 91 -13.10 -30.50 -8.27
C THR A 91 -12.78 -31.98 -8.01
N ASP A 92 -13.23 -32.49 -6.86
CA ASP A 92 -13.13 -33.89 -6.46
C ASP A 92 -14.54 -34.50 -6.27
N PRO A 93 -14.66 -35.84 -6.11
CA PRO A 93 -15.95 -36.53 -6.03
C PRO A 93 -16.84 -36.14 -4.84
N ARG A 94 -16.35 -35.33 -3.88
CA ARG A 94 -17.15 -34.84 -2.75
C ARG A 94 -17.97 -33.59 -3.08
N ILE A 95 -17.91 -33.08 -4.32
CA ILE A 95 -18.77 -31.97 -4.74
C ILE A 95 -20.25 -32.36 -4.60
N ASP A 96 -21.05 -31.46 -4.02
CA ASP A 96 -22.47 -31.73 -3.85
C ASP A 96 -23.23 -31.65 -5.18
N PRO A 97 -24.33 -32.41 -5.35
CA PRO A 97 -25.10 -32.43 -6.59
C PRO A 97 -25.66 -31.06 -7.00
N VAL A 98 -26.02 -30.21 -6.03
CA VAL A 98 -26.61 -28.88 -6.27
C VAL A 98 -25.55 -27.95 -6.87
N THR A 99 -24.35 -27.92 -6.30
CA THR A 99 -23.22 -27.15 -6.83
C THR A 99 -22.81 -27.63 -8.22
N LEU A 100 -22.72 -28.95 -8.43
CA LEU A 100 -22.39 -29.51 -9.76
C LEU A 100 -23.44 -29.13 -10.82
N ALA A 101 -24.73 -29.18 -10.47
CA ALA A 101 -25.81 -28.76 -11.36
C ALA A 101 -25.71 -27.27 -11.71
N LYS A 102 -25.47 -26.40 -10.72
CA LYS A 102 -25.27 -24.96 -10.93
C LYS A 102 -24.09 -24.68 -11.86
N LEU A 103 -22.93 -25.31 -11.65
CA LEU A 103 -21.75 -25.13 -12.49
C LEU A 103 -22.01 -25.54 -13.95
N ARG A 104 -22.66 -26.69 -14.16
CA ARG A 104 -23.04 -27.15 -15.51
C ARG A 104 -24.03 -26.19 -16.18
N ALA A 105 -25.03 -25.72 -15.44
CA ALA A 105 -26.05 -24.79 -15.96
C ALA A 105 -25.45 -23.43 -16.36
N LEU A 106 -24.41 -22.95 -15.66
CA LEU A 106 -23.66 -21.75 -16.01
C LEU A 106 -22.70 -21.94 -17.20
N GLY A 107 -22.59 -23.17 -17.73
CA GLY A 107 -21.74 -23.50 -18.86
C GLY A 107 -20.25 -23.63 -18.50
N CYS A 108 -19.93 -23.98 -17.27
CA CYS A 108 -18.56 -24.26 -16.86
C CYS A 108 -18.10 -25.66 -17.31
N ARG A 109 -16.81 -25.81 -17.61
CA ARG A 109 -16.17 -27.12 -17.75
C ARG A 109 -15.77 -27.63 -16.38
N VAL A 110 -16.39 -28.70 -15.93
CA VAL A 110 -16.09 -29.30 -14.62
C VAL A 110 -15.21 -30.52 -14.82
N HIS A 111 -14.01 -30.48 -14.22
CA HIS A 111 -13.05 -31.57 -14.22
C HIS A 111 -13.07 -32.21 -12.84
N VAL A 112 -13.57 -33.44 -12.74
CA VAL A 112 -13.61 -34.20 -11.49
C VAL A 112 -12.41 -35.14 -11.47
N VAL A 113 -11.49 -34.96 -10.52
CA VAL A 113 -10.36 -35.89 -10.37
C VAL A 113 -10.85 -37.25 -9.86
N GLU A 114 -10.31 -38.34 -10.40
CA GLU A 114 -10.83 -39.69 -10.15
C GLU A 114 -10.15 -40.39 -8.95
N ALA A 115 -8.94 -39.98 -8.60
CA ALA A 115 -8.16 -40.58 -7.51
C ALA A 115 -7.44 -39.51 -6.66
N MET A 116 -7.24 -39.81 -5.38
CA MET A 116 -6.36 -39.03 -4.51
C MET A 116 -4.90 -39.30 -4.87
N THR A 117 -4.05 -38.29 -4.70
CA THR A 117 -2.59 -38.48 -4.63
C THR A 117 -2.19 -38.93 -3.22
N SER A 118 -0.91 -39.18 -2.99
CA SER A 118 -0.37 -39.43 -1.64
C SER A 118 -0.61 -38.28 -0.66
N HIS A 119 -0.96 -37.09 -1.15
CA HIS A 119 -1.25 -35.88 -0.37
C HIS A 119 -2.74 -35.49 -0.40
N GLY A 120 -3.63 -36.42 -0.80
CA GLY A 120 -5.08 -36.27 -0.74
C GLY A 120 -5.69 -35.50 -1.92
N TRP A 121 -7.01 -35.25 -1.85
CA TRP A 121 -7.79 -34.62 -2.93
C TRP A 121 -7.30 -33.23 -3.34
N GLN A 122 -6.75 -32.45 -2.40
CA GLN A 122 -6.28 -31.10 -2.73
C GLN A 122 -5.08 -31.13 -3.69
N SER A 123 -4.11 -32.02 -3.47
CA SER A 123 -2.96 -32.17 -4.35
C SER A 123 -3.39 -32.70 -5.72
N ALA A 124 -4.27 -33.71 -5.79
CA ALA A 124 -4.82 -34.20 -7.07
C ALA A 124 -5.47 -33.08 -7.91
N ARG A 125 -6.27 -32.21 -7.28
CA ARG A 125 -6.89 -31.08 -7.99
C ARG A 125 -5.88 -30.02 -8.42
N LEU A 126 -4.82 -29.78 -7.65
CA LEU A 126 -3.78 -28.81 -8.02
C LEU A 126 -2.92 -29.32 -9.18
N GLU A 127 -2.62 -30.63 -9.21
CA GLU A 127 -1.94 -31.26 -10.34
C GLU A 127 -2.77 -31.13 -11.63
N ARG A 128 -4.07 -31.47 -11.59
CA ARG A 128 -4.94 -31.29 -12.76
C ARG A 128 -5.12 -29.81 -13.15
N LEU A 129 -5.12 -28.89 -12.19
CA LEU A 129 -5.13 -27.46 -12.49
C LEU A 129 -3.85 -27.02 -13.21
N ALA A 130 -2.68 -27.54 -12.81
CA ALA A 130 -1.41 -27.25 -13.47
C ALA A 130 -1.40 -27.78 -14.91
N GLU A 131 -1.85 -29.01 -15.14
CA GLU A 131 -2.03 -29.57 -16.49
C GLU A 131 -2.92 -28.67 -17.37
N LEU A 132 -4.04 -28.19 -16.82
CA LEU A 132 -4.95 -27.30 -17.57
C LEU A 132 -4.33 -25.93 -17.89
N LEU A 133 -3.47 -25.41 -17.02
CA LEU A 133 -2.73 -24.17 -17.30
C LEU A 133 -1.72 -24.35 -18.45
N GLU A 134 -1.17 -25.56 -18.61
CA GLU A 134 -0.32 -25.92 -19.76
C GLU A 134 -1.15 -26.15 -21.03
N GLU A 135 -2.30 -26.83 -20.92
CA GLU A 135 -3.23 -27.08 -22.04
C GLU A 135 -3.89 -25.80 -22.58
N LEU A 136 -4.06 -24.78 -21.73
CA LEU A 136 -4.75 -23.52 -22.04
C LEU A 136 -3.82 -22.30 -21.82
N PRO A 137 -2.89 -22.04 -22.75
CA PRO A 137 -1.98 -20.90 -22.64
C PRO A 137 -2.72 -19.57 -22.47
N GLY A 138 -2.29 -18.77 -21.49
CA GLY A 138 -2.91 -17.49 -21.15
C GLY A 138 -4.12 -17.59 -20.23
N ALA A 139 -4.47 -18.79 -19.77
CA ALA A 139 -5.48 -18.97 -18.74
C ALA A 139 -5.09 -18.29 -17.42
N PHE A 140 -6.09 -17.77 -16.71
CA PHE A 140 -5.92 -17.06 -15.46
C PHE A 140 -6.38 -17.92 -14.28
N TRP A 141 -5.55 -18.00 -13.24
CA TRP A 141 -5.89 -18.67 -11.99
C TRP A 141 -6.13 -17.65 -10.86
N PRO A 142 -7.36 -17.55 -10.31
CA PRO A 142 -7.67 -16.57 -9.26
C PRO A 142 -6.90 -16.75 -7.95
N GLN A 143 -6.49 -17.98 -7.59
CA GLN A 143 -5.64 -18.29 -6.43
C GLN A 143 -6.21 -17.82 -5.08
N GLN A 144 -7.40 -18.29 -4.71
CA GLN A 144 -8.12 -17.80 -3.51
C GLN A 144 -7.31 -17.83 -2.18
N TYR A 145 -6.33 -18.70 -2.02
CA TYR A 145 -5.59 -18.86 -0.76
C TYR A 145 -4.37 -17.94 -0.65
N THR A 146 -3.89 -17.39 -1.78
CA THR A 146 -2.65 -16.62 -1.85
C THR A 146 -2.83 -15.21 -2.40
N ASN A 147 -3.93 -14.95 -3.12
CA ASN A 147 -4.20 -13.65 -3.73
C ASN A 147 -4.77 -12.64 -2.71
N PRO A 148 -4.07 -11.53 -2.40
CA PRO A 148 -4.54 -10.47 -1.50
C PRO A 148 -5.81 -9.73 -1.96
N ASP A 149 -6.21 -9.85 -3.23
CA ASP A 149 -7.51 -9.35 -3.70
C ASP A 149 -8.68 -10.14 -3.06
N ASN A 150 -8.44 -11.32 -2.47
CA ASN A 150 -9.44 -12.03 -1.66
C ASN A 150 -9.80 -11.25 -0.38
N PRO A 151 -8.89 -10.99 0.57
CA PRO A 151 -9.22 -10.11 1.70
C PRO A 151 -9.67 -8.70 1.24
N GLY A 152 -9.10 -8.16 0.17
CA GLY A 152 -9.51 -6.87 -0.40
C GLY A 152 -11.00 -6.78 -0.76
N ALA A 153 -11.62 -7.89 -1.19
CA ALA A 153 -13.04 -7.94 -1.56
C ALA A 153 -13.99 -7.58 -0.41
N TYR A 154 -13.55 -7.76 0.84
CA TYR A 154 -14.38 -7.61 2.04
C TYR A 154 -14.34 -6.20 2.63
N ARG A 155 -13.57 -5.25 2.06
CA ARG A 155 -13.67 -3.82 2.40
C ARG A 155 -15.10 -3.30 2.21
N THR A 156 -15.79 -3.76 1.17
CA THR A 156 -17.20 -3.41 0.92
C THR A 156 -18.13 -3.94 2.02
N LEU A 157 -17.88 -5.16 2.52
CA LEU A 157 -18.66 -5.74 3.63
C LEU A 157 -18.48 -4.93 4.92
N ALA A 158 -17.25 -4.49 5.22
CA ALA A 158 -16.98 -3.60 6.35
C ALA A 158 -17.72 -2.26 6.21
N GLY A 159 -17.72 -1.66 5.02
CA GLY A 159 -18.47 -0.44 4.75
C GLY A 159 -19.98 -0.59 4.95
N GLU A 160 -20.56 -1.72 4.53
CA GLU A 160 -21.96 -2.04 4.79
C GLU A 160 -22.25 -2.13 6.30
N LEU A 161 -21.40 -2.80 7.07
CA LEU A 161 -21.56 -2.92 8.53
C LEU A 161 -21.49 -1.56 9.25
N LEU A 162 -20.55 -0.70 8.84
CA LEU A 162 -20.43 0.66 9.38
C LEU A 162 -21.65 1.52 9.03
N ALA A 163 -22.17 1.40 7.81
CA ALA A 163 -23.38 2.11 7.40
C ALA A 163 -24.62 1.63 8.17
N ASP A 164 -24.74 0.32 8.41
CA ASP A 164 -25.91 -0.28 9.06
C ASP A 164 -25.93 -0.10 10.58
N LEU A 165 -24.77 -0.24 11.26
CA LEU A 165 -24.68 -0.22 12.74
C LEU A 165 -23.88 0.94 13.33
N GLY A 166 -23.02 1.59 12.54
CA GLY A 166 -22.00 2.49 13.08
C GLY A 166 -21.00 1.72 13.94
N ARG A 167 -21.13 1.82 15.27
CA ARG A 167 -20.21 1.23 16.24
C ARG A 167 -20.74 -0.09 16.82
N PHE A 168 -19.85 -1.07 16.92
CA PHE A 168 -20.03 -2.34 17.61
C PHE A 168 -18.69 -2.84 18.17
N ASP A 169 -18.73 -3.79 19.09
CA ASP A 169 -17.58 -4.13 19.94
C ASP A 169 -16.87 -5.41 19.48
N THR A 170 -17.62 -6.38 18.94
CA THR A 170 -17.08 -7.70 18.59
C THR A 170 -17.50 -8.13 17.19
N LEU A 171 -16.54 -8.57 16.38
CA LEU A 171 -16.75 -9.24 15.10
C LEU A 171 -16.44 -10.73 15.24
N VAL A 172 -17.35 -11.60 14.81
CA VAL A 172 -17.19 -13.06 14.80
C VAL A 172 -17.26 -13.57 13.37
N GLY A 173 -16.26 -14.34 12.94
CA GLY A 173 -16.28 -14.92 11.60
C GLY A 173 -15.50 -16.22 11.49
N ALA A 174 -15.95 -17.08 10.57
CA ALA A 174 -15.25 -18.31 10.28
C ALA A 174 -13.94 -18.04 9.53
N VAL A 175 -12.92 -18.85 9.82
CA VAL A 175 -11.59 -18.77 9.22
C VAL A 175 -11.38 -19.96 8.30
N GLY A 176 -11.09 -19.68 7.02
CA GLY A 176 -10.77 -20.69 6.01
C GLY A 176 -9.64 -20.21 5.12
N SER A 177 -9.95 -19.43 4.09
CA SER A 177 -8.93 -18.79 3.23
C SER A 177 -8.27 -17.55 3.86
N GLY A 178 -8.62 -17.17 5.10
CA GLY A 178 -8.22 -15.91 5.74
C GLY A 178 -8.94 -14.65 5.24
N GLY A 179 -9.40 -14.64 3.98
CA GLY A 179 -9.92 -13.44 3.33
C GLY A 179 -11.10 -12.74 4.03
N SER A 180 -12.17 -13.47 4.38
CA SER A 180 -13.41 -12.86 4.91
C SER A 180 -13.19 -12.15 6.24
N LEU A 181 -12.67 -12.86 7.24
CA LEU A 181 -12.47 -12.29 8.57
C LEU A 181 -11.37 -11.24 8.56
N CYS A 182 -10.18 -11.54 8.01
CA CYS A 182 -9.06 -10.59 8.01
C CYS A 182 -9.35 -9.34 7.18
N GLY A 183 -9.98 -9.49 6.00
CA GLY A 183 -10.34 -8.36 5.15
C GLY A 183 -11.38 -7.44 5.79
N THR A 184 -12.42 -8.02 6.39
CA THR A 184 -13.46 -7.27 7.10
C THR A 184 -12.91 -6.59 8.34
N ALA A 185 -12.19 -7.34 9.20
CA ALA A 185 -11.61 -6.83 10.45
C ALA A 185 -10.64 -5.68 10.21
N ARG A 186 -9.76 -5.80 9.21
CA ARG A 186 -8.80 -4.75 8.88
C ARG A 186 -9.48 -3.45 8.47
N ALA A 187 -10.44 -3.53 7.54
CA ALA A 187 -11.17 -2.35 7.09
C ALA A 187 -12.01 -1.72 8.22
N LEU A 188 -12.60 -2.53 9.11
CA LEU A 188 -13.33 -2.01 10.26
C LEU A 188 -12.42 -1.33 11.28
N ARG A 189 -11.21 -1.86 11.53
CA ARG A 189 -10.26 -1.27 12.49
C ARG A 189 -9.73 0.12 12.07
N GLU A 190 -9.92 0.52 10.81
CA GLU A 190 -9.67 1.90 10.37
C GLU A 190 -10.59 2.90 11.11
N GLU A 191 -11.85 2.51 11.41
CA GLU A 191 -12.84 3.35 12.12
C GLU A 191 -13.13 2.88 13.57
N LEU A 192 -12.89 1.59 13.85
CA LEU A 192 -13.15 0.92 15.12
C LEU A 192 -11.86 0.28 15.66
N PRO A 193 -10.86 1.08 16.10
CA PRO A 193 -9.53 0.56 16.47
C PRO A 193 -9.55 -0.41 17.67
N ALA A 194 -10.60 -0.36 18.50
CA ALA A 194 -10.80 -1.25 19.65
C ALA A 194 -11.67 -2.49 19.35
N LEU A 195 -12.00 -2.75 18.08
CA LEU A 195 -12.83 -3.90 17.68
C LEU A 195 -12.16 -5.22 18.07
N HIS A 196 -12.87 -6.01 18.89
CA HIS A 196 -12.48 -7.38 19.24
C HIS A 196 -12.87 -8.35 18.12
N VAL A 197 -11.92 -9.18 17.67
CA VAL A 197 -12.08 -10.04 16.50
C VAL A 197 -11.93 -11.49 16.90
N VAL A 198 -13.02 -12.24 16.71
CA VAL A 198 -13.14 -13.65 17.09
C VAL A 198 -13.13 -14.52 15.84
N GLY A 199 -12.09 -15.34 15.72
CA GLY A 199 -11.97 -16.36 14.68
C GLY A 199 -12.68 -17.66 15.07
N VAL A 200 -13.48 -18.21 14.15
CA VAL A 200 -14.09 -19.53 14.31
C VAL A 200 -13.43 -20.52 13.36
N ASP A 201 -12.72 -21.49 13.93
CA ASP A 201 -12.03 -22.58 13.26
C ASP A 201 -12.69 -23.92 13.64
N CYS A 202 -12.22 -25.03 13.07
CA CYS A 202 -12.71 -26.37 13.39
C CYS A 202 -11.63 -27.26 14.00
N VAL A 203 -12.04 -28.21 14.84
CA VAL A 203 -11.15 -29.27 15.32
C VAL A 203 -10.56 -30.02 14.12
N GLY A 204 -9.24 -30.22 14.13
CA GLY A 204 -8.52 -30.82 13.01
C GLY A 204 -8.06 -29.85 11.93
N SER A 205 -8.07 -28.55 12.18
CA SER A 205 -7.55 -27.49 11.30
C SER A 205 -6.18 -27.01 11.77
N ALA A 206 -5.25 -26.73 10.86
CA ALA A 206 -3.88 -26.31 11.18
C ALA A 206 -3.70 -24.78 11.33
N LEU A 207 -4.76 -23.99 11.14
CA LEU A 207 -4.65 -22.52 10.99
C LEU A 207 -4.07 -21.81 12.22
N PHE A 208 -4.36 -22.35 13.41
CA PHE A 208 -4.00 -21.76 14.70
C PHE A 208 -3.18 -22.73 15.57
N GLY A 209 -2.27 -23.49 14.96
CA GLY A 209 -1.31 -24.35 15.66
C GLY A 209 -1.87 -25.67 16.18
N GLN A 210 -3.08 -26.05 15.75
CA GLN A 210 -3.70 -27.33 16.07
C GLN A 210 -3.27 -28.42 15.04
N PRO A 211 -3.32 -29.72 15.39
CA PRO A 211 -2.97 -30.79 14.46
C PRO A 211 -4.03 -30.92 13.35
N ASP A 212 -3.57 -31.14 12.10
CA ASP A 212 -4.46 -31.44 10.98
C ASP A 212 -5.06 -32.84 11.13
N VAL A 213 -6.39 -32.92 11.02
CA VAL A 213 -7.15 -34.19 10.98
C VAL A 213 -7.97 -34.19 9.70
N PRO A 214 -7.47 -34.83 8.62
CA PRO A 214 -8.08 -34.76 7.30
C PRO A 214 -9.43 -35.50 7.18
N GLN A 215 -9.82 -36.28 8.19
CA GLN A 215 -11.09 -37.02 8.23
C GLN A 215 -12.27 -36.21 8.77
N ARG A 216 -12.08 -34.94 9.16
CA ARG A 216 -13.19 -34.07 9.61
C ARG A 216 -14.29 -33.95 8.55
N LEU A 217 -15.54 -33.89 8.99
CA LEU A 217 -16.72 -33.80 8.12
C LEU A 217 -17.07 -32.35 7.76
N GLN A 218 -16.72 -31.40 8.62
CA GLN A 218 -16.91 -29.98 8.34
C GLN A 218 -16.21 -29.53 7.05
N SER A 219 -16.91 -28.71 6.25
CA SER A 219 -16.36 -28.02 5.08
C SER A 219 -16.68 -26.53 5.14
N GLY A 220 -15.95 -25.71 4.37
CA GLY A 220 -16.16 -24.25 4.30
C GLY A 220 -15.37 -23.41 5.32
N LEU A 221 -14.90 -24.03 6.41
CA LEU A 221 -13.93 -23.47 7.37
C LEU A 221 -12.80 -24.45 7.68
N GLY A 222 -11.75 -23.94 8.28
CA GLY A 222 -10.53 -24.67 8.59
C GLY A 222 -9.70 -25.06 7.37
N ASN A 223 -8.44 -25.39 7.58
CA ASN A 223 -7.54 -25.78 6.50
C ASN A 223 -6.39 -26.65 7.01
N SER A 224 -5.86 -27.50 6.14
CA SER A 224 -4.68 -28.32 6.42
C SER A 224 -3.38 -27.56 6.17
N LEU A 225 -3.43 -26.48 5.39
CA LEU A 225 -2.31 -25.59 5.10
C LEU A 225 -2.67 -24.16 5.47
N LEU A 226 -1.67 -23.41 5.97
CA LEU A 226 -1.82 -22.00 6.32
C LEU A 226 -1.93 -21.15 5.04
N PRO A 227 -3.09 -20.52 4.75
CA PRO A 227 -3.23 -19.63 3.60
C PRO A 227 -2.35 -18.39 3.76
N LYS A 228 -1.72 -17.93 2.67
CA LYS A 228 -0.94 -16.68 2.71
C LYS A 228 -1.80 -15.45 2.99
N ASN A 229 -3.10 -15.54 2.73
CA ASN A 229 -4.09 -14.51 3.01
C ASN A 229 -4.49 -14.40 4.50
N LEU A 230 -4.21 -15.42 5.32
CA LEU A 230 -4.54 -15.36 6.73
C LEU A 230 -3.58 -14.42 7.45
N ASP A 231 -4.14 -13.35 8.04
CA ASP A 231 -3.41 -12.46 8.93
C ASP A 231 -3.85 -12.68 10.37
N ARG A 232 -3.02 -13.42 11.11
CA ARG A 232 -3.29 -13.82 12.49
C ARG A 232 -3.06 -12.67 13.48
N THR A 233 -2.42 -11.57 13.06
CA THR A 233 -2.26 -10.37 13.90
C THR A 233 -3.56 -9.60 14.10
N LEU A 234 -4.59 -9.93 13.33
CA LEU A 234 -5.93 -9.33 13.41
C LEU A 234 -6.90 -10.11 14.31
N ILE A 235 -6.50 -11.25 14.87
CA ILE A 235 -7.40 -12.15 15.62
C ILE A 235 -7.05 -12.11 17.10
N ASP A 236 -8.03 -11.80 17.93
CA ASP A 236 -7.87 -11.62 19.38
C ASP A 236 -8.31 -12.87 20.17
N GLU A 237 -9.25 -13.65 19.63
CA GLU A 237 -9.76 -14.90 20.21
C GLU A 237 -10.06 -15.92 19.11
N VAL A 238 -9.77 -17.19 19.37
CA VAL A 238 -10.08 -18.30 18.45
C VAL A 238 -10.95 -19.33 19.14
N HIS A 239 -12.00 -19.78 18.47
CA HIS A 239 -12.80 -20.93 18.85
C HIS A 239 -12.61 -22.09 17.88
N TRP A 240 -12.62 -23.31 18.42
CA TRP A 240 -12.66 -24.54 17.61
C TRP A 240 -13.91 -25.34 17.93
N LEU A 241 -14.60 -25.82 16.91
CA LEU A 241 -15.75 -26.72 17.06
C LEU A 241 -15.49 -28.05 16.38
N ASN A 242 -15.96 -29.14 16.99
CA ASN A 242 -15.99 -30.43 16.32
C ASN A 242 -17.20 -30.56 15.39
N ASP A 243 -17.26 -31.66 14.62
CA ASP A 243 -18.29 -31.86 13.60
C ASP A 243 -19.71 -31.88 14.19
N HIS A 244 -19.90 -32.55 15.33
CA HIS A 244 -21.18 -32.62 16.02
C HIS A 244 -21.66 -31.25 16.48
N GLU A 245 -20.81 -30.47 17.13
CA GLU A 245 -21.16 -29.14 17.64
C GLU A 245 -21.52 -28.16 16.53
N ALA A 246 -20.74 -28.18 15.44
CA ALA A 246 -21.02 -27.37 14.26
C ALA A 246 -22.35 -27.75 13.61
N PHE A 247 -22.62 -29.04 13.44
CA PHE A 247 -23.82 -29.51 12.77
C PHE A 247 -25.06 -29.30 13.65
N ALA A 248 -24.98 -29.57 14.96
CA ALA A 248 -26.04 -29.29 15.92
C ALA A 248 -26.40 -27.79 15.93
N ALA A 249 -25.40 -26.92 16.00
CA ALA A 249 -25.63 -25.48 15.98
C ALA A 249 -26.22 -24.98 14.65
N THR A 250 -26.01 -25.72 13.55
CA THR A 250 -26.63 -25.41 12.26
C THR A 250 -28.13 -25.70 12.29
N TRP A 251 -28.55 -26.82 12.92
CA TRP A 251 -29.96 -27.10 13.17
C TRP A 251 -30.58 -26.07 14.12
N ASP A 252 -29.87 -25.67 15.17
CA ASP A 252 -30.34 -24.66 16.12
C ASP A 252 -30.51 -23.30 15.44
N LEU A 253 -29.57 -22.87 14.59
CA LEU A 253 -29.70 -21.65 13.78
C LEU A 253 -31.00 -21.64 12.95
N ALA A 254 -31.34 -22.76 12.31
CA ALA A 254 -32.58 -22.90 11.56
C ALA A 254 -33.82 -22.90 12.46
N ARG A 255 -33.80 -23.64 13.57
CA ARG A 255 -34.95 -23.78 14.49
C ARG A 255 -35.22 -22.51 15.29
N GLU A 256 -34.17 -21.88 15.79
CA GLU A 256 -34.23 -20.78 16.74
C GLU A 256 -34.26 -19.41 16.06
N GLN A 257 -33.70 -19.28 14.85
CA GLN A 257 -33.63 -17.99 14.13
C GLN A 257 -34.30 -18.02 12.76
N GLN A 258 -34.78 -19.18 12.28
CA GLN A 258 -35.35 -19.37 10.93
C GLN A 258 -34.38 -19.00 9.80
N ILE A 259 -33.09 -19.24 10.03
CA ILE A 259 -32.03 -19.02 9.03
C ILE A 259 -31.54 -20.38 8.55
N PHE A 260 -31.81 -20.71 7.30
CA PHE A 260 -31.38 -21.97 6.70
C PHE A 260 -29.93 -21.87 6.18
N GLY A 261 -28.97 -21.92 7.11
CA GLY A 261 -27.53 -21.79 6.86
C GLY A 261 -26.79 -23.12 6.69
N GLY A 262 -25.52 -23.04 6.31
CA GLY A 262 -24.58 -24.17 6.29
C GLY A 262 -23.81 -24.35 7.60
N ASN A 263 -22.97 -25.39 7.69
CA ASN A 263 -22.18 -25.66 8.89
C ASN A 263 -21.22 -24.52 9.25
N THR A 264 -20.74 -23.75 8.26
CA THR A 264 -19.89 -22.58 8.54
C THR A 264 -20.66 -21.51 9.30
N SER A 265 -21.89 -21.22 8.86
CA SER A 265 -22.81 -20.31 9.55
C SER A 265 -23.23 -20.85 10.92
N GLY A 266 -23.48 -22.16 11.04
CA GLY A 266 -23.78 -22.82 12.31
C GLY A 266 -22.64 -22.70 13.32
N SER A 267 -21.39 -22.89 12.91
CA SER A 267 -20.23 -22.72 13.80
C SER A 267 -20.10 -21.29 14.31
N VAL A 268 -20.30 -20.28 13.45
CA VAL A 268 -20.35 -18.87 13.88
C VAL A 268 -21.50 -18.64 14.85
N TYR A 269 -22.69 -19.18 14.55
CA TYR A 269 -23.85 -19.07 15.43
C TYR A 269 -23.57 -19.62 16.82
N ARG A 270 -22.95 -20.80 16.94
CA ARG A 270 -22.58 -21.37 18.24
C ARG A 270 -21.67 -20.47 19.07
N VAL A 271 -20.73 -19.80 18.42
CA VAL A 271 -19.82 -18.87 19.09
C VAL A 271 -20.57 -17.61 19.51
N LEU A 272 -21.48 -17.08 18.68
CA LEU A 272 -22.34 -15.96 19.02
C LEU A 272 -23.23 -16.27 20.24
N THR A 273 -23.85 -17.46 20.32
CA THR A 273 -24.69 -17.84 21.46
C THR A 273 -23.86 -17.83 22.75
N GLY A 274 -22.69 -18.46 22.74
CA GLY A 274 -21.81 -18.48 23.91
C GLY A 274 -21.27 -17.10 24.29
N LEU A 275 -21.03 -16.21 23.31
CA LEU A 275 -20.56 -14.84 23.56
C LEU A 275 -21.67 -13.99 24.18
N ALA A 276 -22.89 -14.11 23.67
CA ALA A 276 -24.05 -13.41 24.18
C ALA A 276 -24.31 -13.72 25.66
N ASP A 277 -24.07 -14.96 26.10
CA ASP A 277 -24.28 -15.39 27.48
C ASP A 277 -23.23 -14.85 28.47
N ARG A 278 -22.05 -14.44 27.97
CA ARG A 278 -20.91 -13.97 28.79
C ARG A 278 -20.57 -12.50 28.65
N ALA A 279 -21.09 -11.82 27.61
CA ALA A 279 -20.83 -10.41 27.38
C ALA A 279 -21.48 -9.50 28.43
N GLU A 280 -20.91 -8.31 28.58
CA GLU A 280 -21.42 -7.26 29.45
C GLU A 280 -22.68 -6.60 28.83
N PRO A 281 -23.61 -6.10 29.66
CA PRO A 281 -24.76 -5.34 29.16
C PRO A 281 -24.33 -4.14 28.30
N GLY A 282 -25.01 -3.95 27.17
CA GLY A 282 -24.72 -2.88 26.21
C GLY A 282 -23.75 -3.27 25.10
N THR A 283 -23.09 -4.43 25.18
CA THR A 283 -22.21 -4.93 24.12
C THR A 283 -23.01 -5.23 22.84
N ARG A 284 -22.42 -4.87 21.69
CA ARG A 284 -22.91 -5.21 20.35
C ARG A 284 -21.96 -6.19 19.64
N ILE A 285 -22.50 -7.33 19.23
CA ILE A 285 -21.75 -8.42 18.61
C ILE A 285 -22.28 -8.66 17.21
N VAL A 286 -21.39 -8.76 16.22
CA VAL A 286 -21.74 -9.05 14.82
C VAL A 286 -21.08 -10.35 14.40
N GLY A 287 -21.87 -11.31 13.92
CA GLY A 287 -21.38 -12.51 13.27
C GLY A 287 -21.61 -12.50 11.77
N ILE A 288 -20.65 -13.02 11.00
CA ILE A 288 -20.81 -13.18 9.55
C ILE A 288 -21.26 -14.60 9.22
N LEU A 289 -22.41 -14.76 8.56
CA LEU A 289 -22.96 -16.06 8.15
C LEU A 289 -22.76 -16.28 6.64
N PRO A 290 -21.74 -17.05 6.22
CA PRO A 290 -21.25 -17.01 4.85
C PRO A 290 -21.97 -17.93 3.87
N ASP A 291 -22.75 -18.90 4.35
CA ASP A 291 -23.23 -20.01 3.52
C ASP A 291 -24.65 -20.50 3.79
N ARG A 292 -25.26 -21.01 2.72
CA ARG A 292 -26.63 -21.55 2.69
C ARG A 292 -26.66 -23.05 3.03
N GLY A 293 -27.82 -23.49 3.54
CA GLY A 293 -28.07 -24.88 3.92
C GLY A 293 -28.36 -25.84 2.76
N ASP A 294 -28.72 -25.36 1.56
CA ASP A 294 -29.14 -26.18 0.41
C ASP A 294 -28.07 -27.20 -0.02
N ARG A 295 -26.80 -26.80 0.04
CA ARG A 295 -25.64 -27.67 -0.23
C ARG A 295 -25.49 -28.82 0.79
N TYR A 296 -26.06 -28.68 1.97
CA TYR A 296 -25.86 -29.59 3.09
C TYR A 296 -27.08 -30.47 3.38
N ALA A 297 -28.03 -30.53 2.44
CA ALA A 297 -29.24 -31.33 2.56
C ALA A 297 -28.93 -32.81 2.84
N ASP A 298 -27.96 -33.39 2.12
CA ASP A 298 -27.58 -34.81 2.23
C ASP A 298 -26.46 -35.06 3.27
N THR A 299 -26.15 -34.06 4.11
CA THR A 299 -25.09 -34.16 5.13
C THR A 299 -25.55 -33.61 6.47
N VAL A 300 -25.45 -32.29 6.67
CA VAL A 300 -25.78 -31.64 7.95
C VAL A 300 -27.26 -31.80 8.29
N TYR A 301 -28.15 -31.73 7.28
CA TYR A 301 -29.60 -31.84 7.47
C TYR A 301 -30.16 -33.25 7.21
N ASP A 302 -29.30 -34.27 7.09
CA ASP A 302 -29.71 -35.66 6.85
C ASP A 302 -29.48 -36.54 8.08
N ASP A 303 -30.55 -37.13 8.60
CA ASP A 303 -30.48 -38.01 9.77
C ASP A 303 -29.65 -39.26 9.52
N ALA A 304 -29.69 -39.82 8.30
CA ALA A 304 -28.92 -41.02 7.95
C ALA A 304 -27.41 -40.73 7.96
N HIS A 305 -27.00 -39.56 7.47
CA HIS A 305 -25.61 -39.08 7.56
C HIS A 305 -25.15 -38.94 9.02
N TRP A 306 -26.00 -38.43 9.91
CA TRP A 306 -25.68 -38.32 11.34
C TRP A 306 -25.49 -39.67 12.01
N GLU A 307 -26.35 -40.64 11.68
CA GLU A 307 -26.29 -42.00 12.21
C GLU A 307 -25.05 -42.74 11.69
N ALA A 308 -24.77 -42.66 10.38
CA ALA A 308 -23.62 -43.29 9.75
C ALA A 308 -22.28 -42.80 10.33
N ASN A 309 -22.20 -41.53 10.74
CA ASN A 309 -21.02 -40.92 11.32
C ASN A 309 -21.04 -40.86 12.86
N ARG A 310 -22.05 -41.48 13.51
CA ARG A 310 -22.21 -41.54 14.98
C ARG A 310 -22.18 -40.17 15.65
N LEU A 311 -22.65 -39.12 14.97
CA LEU A 311 -22.60 -37.74 15.47
C LEU A 311 -23.46 -37.57 16.73
N ARG A 312 -24.61 -38.27 16.80
CA ARG A 312 -25.51 -38.24 17.97
C ARG A 312 -24.90 -38.82 19.25
N GLU A 313 -23.81 -39.59 19.14
CA GLU A 313 -23.12 -40.17 20.29
C GLU A 313 -22.06 -39.23 20.89
N VAL A 314 -21.71 -38.15 20.16
CA VAL A 314 -20.72 -37.16 20.62
C VAL A 314 -21.37 -36.23 21.64
N PRO A 315 -20.78 -36.05 22.84
CA PRO A 315 -21.32 -35.12 23.83
C PRO A 315 -21.30 -33.67 23.33
N THR A 316 -22.39 -32.93 23.55
CA THR A 316 -22.45 -31.49 23.27
C THR A 316 -21.84 -30.70 24.43
N ALA A 317 -20.79 -29.92 24.18
CA ALA A 317 -20.26 -28.99 25.17
C ALA A 317 -21.22 -27.80 25.35
N THR A 318 -21.60 -27.49 26.59
CA THR A 318 -22.50 -26.36 26.90
C THR A 318 -21.80 -25.00 26.86
N ALA A 319 -20.48 -24.97 27.08
CA ALA A 319 -19.63 -23.79 27.03
C ALA A 319 -18.25 -24.17 26.43
N PRO A 320 -17.50 -23.22 25.85
CA PRO A 320 -16.18 -23.50 25.30
C PRO A 320 -15.18 -23.81 26.43
N ALA A 321 -14.42 -24.87 26.29
CA ALA A 321 -13.32 -25.18 27.20
C ALA A 321 -12.10 -24.29 26.87
N PRO A 322 -11.50 -23.58 27.86
CA PRO A 322 -10.28 -22.82 27.61
C PRO A 322 -9.12 -23.78 27.28
N LEU A 323 -8.38 -23.47 26.22
CA LEU A 323 -7.15 -24.18 25.87
C LEU A 323 -5.94 -23.49 26.48
N GLY A 324 -5.01 -24.29 26.99
CA GLY A 324 -3.66 -23.83 27.26
C GLY A 324 -2.86 -23.67 25.96
N PRO A 325 -1.66 -23.05 26.00
CA PRO A 325 -0.82 -22.84 24.82
C PRO A 325 -0.50 -24.12 24.03
N ASP A 326 -0.34 -25.25 24.73
CA ASP A 326 -0.04 -26.56 24.15
C ASP A 326 -1.28 -27.49 24.06
N GLY A 327 -2.47 -26.94 24.32
CA GLY A 327 -3.72 -27.71 24.34
C GLY A 327 -4.17 -28.10 22.93
N THR A 328 -4.66 -29.34 22.78
CA THR A 328 -5.30 -29.80 21.54
C THR A 328 -6.82 -29.73 21.66
N ALA A 329 -7.48 -28.97 20.79
CA ALA A 329 -8.93 -28.89 20.68
C ALA A 329 -9.52 -30.25 20.27
N ARG A 330 -10.57 -30.69 20.97
CA ARG A 330 -11.32 -31.94 20.65
C ARG A 330 -12.84 -31.75 20.66
N THR A 331 -13.28 -30.78 21.45
CA THR A 331 -14.66 -30.31 21.59
C THR A 331 -14.62 -28.79 21.42
N TRP A 332 -15.74 -28.13 21.71
CA TRP A 332 -15.82 -26.69 21.65
C TRP A 332 -14.81 -26.08 22.62
N SER A 333 -13.84 -25.37 22.06
CA SER A 333 -12.72 -24.82 22.79
C SER A 333 -12.52 -23.35 22.44
N THR A 334 -11.86 -22.59 23.32
CA THR A 334 -11.47 -21.20 23.09
C THR A 334 -10.04 -20.92 23.54
N LEU A 335 -9.38 -19.97 22.87
CA LEU A 335 -8.07 -19.45 23.24
C LEU A 335 -8.06 -17.94 22.98
N ALA A 336 -7.70 -17.14 23.99
CA ALA A 336 -7.26 -15.76 23.77
C ALA A 336 -5.97 -15.81 22.95
N TYR A 337 -6.03 -15.32 21.72
CA TYR A 337 -5.02 -15.62 20.72
C TYR A 337 -3.99 -14.50 20.66
N SER A 338 -2.72 -14.89 20.77
CA SER A 338 -1.58 -14.03 20.47
C SER A 338 -0.82 -14.62 19.30
N PRO A 339 -0.56 -13.85 18.24
CA PRO A 339 0.23 -14.34 17.11
C PRO A 339 1.66 -14.68 17.55
N PRO A 340 2.33 -15.64 16.89
CA PRO A 340 3.75 -15.92 17.13
C PRO A 340 4.63 -14.66 17.11
N ALA A 341 5.60 -14.59 18.01
CA ALA A 341 6.52 -13.46 18.07
C ALA A 341 7.31 -13.31 16.75
N GLY A 342 7.46 -12.06 16.29
CA GLY A 342 8.24 -11.75 15.09
C GLY A 342 7.52 -11.91 13.75
N ILE A 343 6.19 -12.06 13.76
CA ILE A 343 5.34 -11.85 12.58
C ILE A 343 5.37 -10.36 12.17
N GLY A 344 5.26 -10.06 10.88
CA GLY A 344 5.22 -8.68 10.38
C GLY A 344 6.55 -7.94 10.47
N ARG A 345 7.66 -8.58 10.06
CA ARG A 345 8.99 -7.96 10.10
C ARG A 345 9.41 -7.31 8.80
N HIS A 346 8.82 -7.64 7.65
CA HIS A 346 9.35 -7.14 6.38
C HIS A 346 8.82 -5.74 6.07
N LEU A 347 9.73 -4.80 5.84
CA LEU A 347 9.42 -3.47 5.31
C LEU A 347 9.84 -3.43 3.83
N LEU A 348 8.85 -3.34 2.95
CA LEU A 348 9.09 -3.37 1.50
C LEU A 348 9.43 -1.97 0.98
N PHE A 349 10.51 -1.86 0.22
CA PHE A 349 10.92 -0.65 -0.48
C PHE A 349 10.68 -0.84 -1.97
N VAL A 350 9.75 -0.09 -2.56
CA VAL A 350 9.57 -0.07 -4.02
C VAL A 350 10.58 0.89 -4.62
N GLU A 351 11.73 0.35 -5.02
CA GLU A 351 12.92 1.11 -5.41
C GLU A 351 13.37 2.10 -4.30
N SER A 352 14.49 2.77 -4.52
CA SER A 352 15.03 3.76 -3.59
C SER A 352 15.71 4.89 -4.36
N ASN A 353 16.08 5.96 -3.66
CA ASN A 353 17.02 6.92 -4.22
C ASN A 353 18.40 6.26 -4.40
N THR A 354 19.05 6.54 -5.52
CA THR A 354 20.36 5.98 -5.86
C THR A 354 21.51 6.74 -5.22
N THR A 355 21.21 7.88 -4.59
CA THR A 355 22.16 8.74 -3.88
C THR A 355 21.49 9.29 -2.60
N GLY A 356 22.30 9.83 -1.69
CA GLY A 356 21.81 10.44 -0.46
C GLY A 356 21.14 9.44 0.48
N THR A 357 19.90 9.73 0.87
CA THR A 357 19.20 9.04 1.97
C THR A 357 18.63 7.66 1.63
N GLY A 358 18.76 7.19 0.39
CA GLY A 358 18.16 5.93 -0.05
C GLY A 358 18.68 4.67 0.65
N MET A 359 20.02 4.55 0.79
CA MET A 359 20.63 3.43 1.53
C MET A 359 20.49 3.60 3.04
N LEU A 360 20.60 4.85 3.53
CA LEU A 360 20.37 5.17 4.95
C LEU A 360 18.97 4.74 5.41
N ALA A 361 17.94 4.88 4.56
CA ALA A 361 16.59 4.44 4.91
C ALA A 361 16.49 2.90 5.06
N LEU A 362 17.25 2.13 4.28
CA LEU A 362 17.31 0.67 4.43
C LEU A 362 18.01 0.30 5.74
N ASP A 363 19.10 0.98 6.10
CA ASP A 363 19.80 0.78 7.37
C ASP A 363 18.91 1.11 8.57
N ARG A 364 18.26 2.28 8.53
CA ARG A 364 17.37 2.77 9.59
C ARG A 364 16.18 1.82 9.81
N ALA A 365 15.68 1.19 8.75
CA ALA A 365 14.63 0.17 8.85
C ALA A 365 15.08 -1.04 9.70
N ARG A 366 16.35 -1.45 9.62
CA ARG A 366 16.89 -2.53 10.46
C ARG A 366 16.99 -2.14 11.92
N GLU A 367 17.37 -0.89 12.19
CA GLU A 367 17.44 -0.34 13.55
C GLU A 367 16.04 -0.30 14.21
N LEU A 368 14.98 -0.14 13.42
CA LEU A 368 13.58 -0.28 13.85
C LEU A 368 13.12 -1.74 14.06
N GLY A 369 14.02 -2.72 13.91
CA GLY A 369 13.72 -4.15 14.11
C GLY A 369 13.01 -4.82 12.93
N THR A 370 13.02 -4.19 11.75
CA THR A 370 12.45 -4.75 10.52
C THR A 370 13.51 -5.42 9.65
N VAL A 371 13.06 -6.24 8.71
CA VAL A 371 13.85 -6.80 7.61
C VAL A 371 13.53 -5.96 6.37
N PRO A 372 14.40 -5.03 5.94
CA PRO A 372 14.16 -4.27 4.72
C PRO A 372 14.29 -5.18 3.50
N VAL A 373 13.34 -5.04 2.57
CA VAL A 373 13.34 -5.74 1.29
C VAL A 373 13.24 -4.71 0.17
N LEU A 374 14.27 -4.62 -0.67
CA LEU A 374 14.28 -3.75 -1.84
C LEU A 374 13.71 -4.49 -3.06
N LEU A 375 12.55 -4.03 -3.54
CA LEU A 375 12.00 -4.42 -4.83
C LEU A 375 12.64 -3.54 -5.90
N THR A 376 13.38 -4.14 -6.82
CA THR A 376 14.13 -3.40 -7.86
C THR A 376 14.20 -4.17 -9.17
N GLY A 377 14.13 -3.47 -10.32
CA GLY A 377 14.43 -4.07 -11.62
C GLY A 377 15.92 -4.29 -11.86
N ASP A 378 16.76 -3.53 -11.17
CA ASP A 378 18.19 -3.36 -11.41
C ASP A 378 18.93 -3.09 -10.09
N PRO A 379 19.41 -4.15 -9.40
CA PRO A 379 20.14 -4.01 -8.13
C PRO A 379 21.46 -3.26 -8.26
N ASP A 380 22.15 -3.40 -9.39
CA ASP A 380 23.51 -2.85 -9.61
C ASP A 380 23.52 -1.32 -9.66
N ARG A 381 22.34 -0.71 -9.80
CA ARG A 381 22.10 0.72 -9.72
C ARG A 381 22.41 1.32 -8.34
N TYR A 382 22.34 0.52 -7.28
CA TYR A 382 22.42 0.98 -5.90
C TYR A 382 23.80 0.73 -5.29
N ARG A 383 24.66 1.75 -5.32
CA ARG A 383 25.96 1.70 -4.63
C ARG A 383 25.77 1.56 -3.13
N GLY A 384 26.49 0.64 -2.50
CA GLY A 384 26.38 0.37 -1.06
C GLY A 384 25.22 -0.56 -0.66
N LEU A 385 24.40 -1.04 -1.61
CA LEU A 385 23.25 -1.90 -1.30
C LEU A 385 23.64 -3.15 -0.49
N SER A 386 24.75 -3.81 -0.84
CA SER A 386 25.26 -4.99 -0.13
C SER A 386 25.62 -4.71 1.34
N GLU A 387 25.97 -3.47 1.68
CA GLU A 387 26.35 -3.06 3.03
C GLU A 387 25.10 -2.88 3.91
N THR A 388 23.96 -2.54 3.30
CA THR A 388 22.71 -2.32 4.04
C THR A 388 22.11 -3.58 4.66
N GLY A 389 22.50 -4.76 4.15
CA GLY A 389 21.91 -6.04 4.53
C GLY A 389 20.43 -6.20 4.17
N ALA A 390 19.90 -5.35 3.28
CA ALA A 390 18.55 -5.51 2.74
C ALA A 390 18.44 -6.75 1.84
N GLU A 391 17.32 -7.46 1.94
CA GLU A 391 16.97 -8.48 0.95
C GLU A 391 16.63 -7.81 -0.37
N VAL A 392 16.99 -8.44 -1.49
CA VAL A 392 16.69 -7.92 -2.83
C VAL A 392 15.68 -8.84 -3.52
N LEU A 393 14.55 -8.27 -3.91
CA LEU A 393 13.52 -8.95 -4.70
C LEU A 393 13.48 -8.36 -6.10
N ARG A 394 14.07 -9.05 -7.07
CA ARG A 394 14.15 -8.55 -8.44
C ARG A 394 12.80 -8.72 -9.16
N CYS A 395 12.23 -7.62 -9.65
CA CYS A 395 10.99 -7.63 -10.44
C CYS A 395 10.89 -6.37 -11.31
N ASP A 396 9.98 -6.38 -12.30
CA ASP A 396 9.67 -5.17 -13.07
C ASP A 396 8.87 -4.18 -12.21
N THR A 397 9.56 -3.20 -11.64
CA THR A 397 8.97 -2.18 -10.75
C THR A 397 8.13 -1.14 -11.49
N ASN A 398 8.17 -1.13 -12.83
CA ASN A 398 7.31 -0.29 -13.66
C ASN A 398 5.96 -0.97 -13.97
N SER A 399 5.76 -2.20 -13.52
CA SER A 399 4.53 -2.98 -13.72
C SER A 399 3.88 -3.33 -12.38
N ASP A 400 2.69 -2.76 -12.12
CA ASP A 400 1.87 -3.10 -10.95
C ASP A 400 1.61 -4.61 -10.85
N ALA A 401 1.36 -5.26 -11.99
CA ALA A 401 1.13 -6.70 -12.05
C ALA A 401 2.37 -7.49 -11.61
N ALA A 402 3.57 -7.08 -12.05
CA ALA A 402 4.82 -7.75 -11.69
C ALA A 402 5.18 -7.52 -10.22
N LEU A 403 4.99 -6.30 -9.69
CA LEU A 403 5.15 -6.00 -8.27
C LEU A 403 4.24 -6.87 -7.40
N ARG A 404 2.94 -6.92 -7.73
CA ARG A 404 1.97 -7.75 -6.99
C ARG A 404 2.32 -9.23 -7.05
N ALA A 405 2.69 -9.74 -8.23
CA ALA A 405 3.10 -11.14 -8.40
C ALA A 405 4.32 -11.47 -7.52
N ALA A 406 5.36 -10.63 -7.54
CA ALA A 406 6.58 -10.84 -6.75
C ALA A 406 6.28 -10.84 -5.24
N VAL A 407 5.43 -9.93 -4.77
CA VAL A 407 5.02 -9.87 -3.36
C VAL A 407 4.19 -11.11 -2.96
N GLN A 408 3.20 -11.49 -3.77
CA GLN A 408 2.34 -12.65 -3.52
C GLN A 408 3.11 -13.98 -3.53
N GLU A 409 4.12 -14.10 -4.40
CA GLU A 409 4.98 -15.27 -4.48
C GLU A 409 5.87 -15.41 -3.25
N ARG A 410 6.44 -14.31 -2.76
CA ARG A 410 7.45 -14.36 -1.70
C ARG A 410 6.89 -14.34 -0.27
N PHE A 411 5.79 -13.63 -0.02
CA PHE A 411 5.37 -13.30 1.34
C PHE A 411 3.96 -13.80 1.67
N ARG A 412 3.73 -14.18 2.94
CA ARG A 412 2.38 -14.17 3.53
C ARG A 412 2.01 -12.74 3.89
N ARG A 413 0.71 -12.43 3.88
CA ARG A 413 0.26 -11.08 4.21
C ARG A 413 0.72 -10.65 5.60
N GLU A 414 0.61 -11.51 6.60
CA GLU A 414 1.05 -11.24 7.97
C GLU A 414 2.56 -10.98 8.12
N GLU A 415 3.38 -11.35 7.13
CA GLU A 415 4.84 -11.15 7.20
C GLU A 415 5.26 -9.72 6.81
N ILE A 416 4.37 -8.96 6.18
CA ILE A 416 4.62 -7.61 5.66
C ILE A 416 4.12 -6.58 6.67
N ALA A 417 5.07 -5.80 7.19
CA ALA A 417 4.87 -4.75 8.18
C ALA A 417 4.44 -3.42 7.55
N GLY A 418 4.99 -3.11 6.37
CA GLY A 418 4.82 -1.82 5.72
C GLY A 418 5.35 -1.82 4.30
N VAL A 419 5.01 -0.78 3.55
CA VAL A 419 5.51 -0.51 2.20
C VAL A 419 5.89 0.96 2.13
N THR A 420 7.06 1.26 1.59
CA THR A 420 7.54 2.62 1.43
C THR A 420 8.43 2.75 0.20
N THR A 421 8.92 3.96 -0.05
CA THR A 421 9.99 4.24 -1.00
C THR A 421 10.61 5.58 -0.64
N THR A 422 11.88 5.77 -0.98
CA THR A 422 12.50 7.11 -0.96
C THR A 422 12.51 7.74 -2.36
N SER A 423 12.15 6.97 -3.40
CA SER A 423 12.23 7.38 -4.80
C SER A 423 11.00 8.15 -5.25
N ASP A 424 11.21 9.34 -5.82
CA ASP A 424 10.16 10.18 -6.37
C ASP A 424 9.32 9.49 -7.44
N PHE A 425 9.98 8.71 -8.32
CA PHE A 425 9.34 8.01 -9.42
C PHE A 425 8.40 6.89 -8.94
N TYR A 426 8.67 6.31 -7.77
CA TYR A 426 7.98 5.10 -7.31
C TYR A 426 7.03 5.33 -6.14
N VAL A 427 6.86 6.57 -5.65
CA VAL A 427 5.85 6.89 -4.61
C VAL A 427 4.45 6.42 -5.02
N PRO A 428 3.99 6.61 -6.28
CA PRO A 428 2.69 6.08 -6.71
C PRO A 428 2.61 4.56 -6.65
N ALA A 429 3.68 3.85 -7.03
CA ALA A 429 3.72 2.39 -6.98
C ALA A 429 3.69 1.86 -5.54
N ALA A 430 4.49 2.46 -4.65
CA ALA A 430 4.48 2.15 -3.22
C ALA A 430 3.09 2.36 -2.60
N ALA A 431 2.42 3.47 -2.92
CA ALA A 431 1.06 3.74 -2.44
C ALA A 431 0.04 2.69 -2.92
N ARG A 432 0.11 2.28 -4.20
CA ARG A 432 -0.79 1.22 -4.73
C ARG A 432 -0.56 -0.13 -4.08
N ILE A 433 0.70 -0.51 -3.81
CA ILE A 433 1.01 -1.77 -3.12
C ILE A 433 0.60 -1.70 -1.64
N ALA A 434 0.82 -0.56 -0.96
CA ALA A 434 0.34 -0.35 0.41
C ALA A 434 -1.19 -0.49 0.49
N GLN A 435 -1.94 0.18 -0.40
CA GLN A 435 -3.40 0.09 -0.45
C GLN A 435 -3.88 -1.33 -0.76
N TRP A 436 -3.28 -2.00 -1.75
CA TRP A 436 -3.61 -3.39 -2.11
C TRP A 436 -3.42 -4.35 -0.94
N LEU A 437 -2.36 -4.16 -0.16
CA LEU A 437 -2.12 -4.92 1.06
C LEU A 437 -2.91 -4.40 2.26
N GLY A 438 -3.64 -3.30 2.19
CA GLY A 438 -4.26 -2.66 3.36
C GLY A 438 -3.22 -2.31 4.43
N LEU A 439 -2.16 -1.62 4.05
CA LEU A 439 -1.12 -1.09 4.94
C LEU A 439 -1.27 0.44 5.02
N PRO A 440 -0.69 1.08 6.06
CA PRO A 440 -0.65 2.53 6.16
C PRO A 440 -0.07 3.17 4.89
N GLY A 441 -0.71 4.21 4.38
CA GLY A 441 -0.28 4.92 3.19
C GLY A 441 -1.26 6.01 2.77
N ASN A 442 -0.81 6.92 1.90
CA ASN A 442 -1.70 7.87 1.24
C ASN A 442 -2.51 7.17 0.14
N ALA A 443 -3.69 7.72 -0.19
CA ALA A 443 -4.47 7.27 -1.34
C ALA A 443 -3.64 7.38 -2.62
N PRO A 444 -3.55 6.32 -3.47
CA PRO A 444 -2.76 6.37 -4.69
C PRO A 444 -3.12 7.51 -5.64
N GLU A 445 -4.39 7.90 -5.69
CA GLU A 445 -4.88 9.01 -6.50
C GLU A 445 -4.32 10.35 -6.02
N ALA A 446 -4.23 10.56 -4.70
CA ALA A 446 -3.65 11.76 -4.11
C ALA A 446 -2.15 11.85 -4.41
N VAL A 447 -1.43 10.73 -4.31
CA VAL A 447 -0.01 10.65 -4.66
C VAL A 447 0.22 10.89 -6.16
N ALA A 448 -0.61 10.30 -7.01
CA ALA A 448 -0.53 10.48 -8.47
C ALA A 448 -0.75 11.94 -8.86
N VAL A 449 -1.70 12.63 -8.22
CA VAL A 449 -1.94 14.06 -8.43
C VAL A 449 -0.70 14.90 -8.10
N CYS A 450 0.02 14.59 -7.02
CA CYS A 450 1.24 15.33 -6.69
C CYS A 450 2.36 15.10 -7.71
N ARG A 451 2.46 13.90 -8.32
CA ARG A 451 3.47 13.59 -9.33
C ARG A 451 3.15 14.17 -10.72
N ASP A 452 1.87 14.35 -11.02
CA ASP A 452 1.43 15.08 -12.21
C ASP A 452 1.20 16.56 -11.87
N LYS A 453 2.19 17.40 -12.18
CA LYS A 453 2.12 18.84 -11.94
C LYS A 453 0.90 19.47 -12.61
N SER A 454 0.41 18.94 -13.74
CA SER A 454 -0.79 19.47 -14.40
C SER A 454 -2.06 19.20 -13.57
N ALA A 455 -2.21 17.98 -13.06
CA ALA A 455 -3.32 17.61 -12.19
C ALA A 455 -3.25 18.37 -10.85
N LEU A 456 -2.05 18.54 -10.28
CA LEU A 456 -1.85 19.33 -9.08
C LEU A 456 -2.30 20.79 -9.30
N ARG A 457 -1.90 21.42 -10.42
CA ARG A 457 -2.32 22.80 -10.73
C ARG A 457 -3.84 22.94 -10.76
N GLU A 458 -4.54 21.99 -11.36
CA GLU A 458 -6.00 22.00 -11.41
C GLU A 458 -6.63 21.88 -10.02
N ARG A 459 -6.11 20.98 -9.18
CA ARG A 459 -6.59 20.83 -7.78
C ARG A 459 -6.37 22.07 -6.94
N LEU A 460 -5.17 22.64 -6.99
CA LEU A 460 -4.84 23.86 -6.25
C LEU A 460 -5.69 25.05 -6.71
N ARG A 461 -5.96 25.16 -8.02
CA ARG A 461 -6.85 26.19 -8.56
C ARG A 461 -8.28 26.03 -8.03
N ALA A 462 -8.80 24.80 -8.00
CA ALA A 462 -10.14 24.53 -7.48
C ALA A 462 -10.26 24.83 -5.98
N ALA A 463 -9.17 24.67 -5.23
CA ALA A 463 -9.09 24.98 -3.81
C ALA A 463 -8.72 26.45 -3.50
N GLY A 464 -8.45 27.28 -4.52
CA GLY A 464 -8.04 28.68 -4.32
C GLY A 464 -6.63 28.86 -3.74
N VAL A 465 -5.78 27.83 -3.79
CA VAL A 465 -4.39 27.91 -3.33
C VAL A 465 -3.56 28.70 -4.34
N ARG A 466 -2.82 29.71 -3.86
CA ARG A 466 -1.98 30.56 -4.71
C ARG A 466 -0.84 29.75 -5.33
N GLN A 467 -0.68 29.91 -6.64
CA GLN A 467 0.27 29.19 -7.48
C GLN A 467 0.52 29.99 -8.76
N PRO A 468 1.57 29.68 -9.55
CA PRO A 468 1.80 30.33 -10.83
C PRO A 468 0.59 30.21 -11.77
N ARG A 469 0.27 31.27 -12.52
CA ARG A 469 -0.48 31.16 -13.78
C ARG A 469 0.26 30.19 -14.69
N TYR A 470 -0.46 29.23 -15.23
CA TYR A 470 0.11 28.12 -15.99
C TYR A 470 -0.64 27.89 -17.29
N ALA A 471 -0.06 27.17 -18.25
CA ALA A 471 -0.70 26.64 -19.45
C ALA A 471 -0.19 25.22 -19.73
N LEU A 472 -1.07 24.36 -20.23
CA LEU A 472 -0.74 22.99 -20.61
C LEU A 472 -0.57 22.93 -22.13
N VAL A 473 0.55 22.37 -22.58
CA VAL A 473 0.88 22.25 -24.00
C VAL A 473 1.22 20.80 -24.33
N ARG A 474 0.59 20.27 -25.38
CA ARG A 474 0.83 18.90 -25.89
C ARG A 474 1.37 18.87 -27.32
N GLU A 475 1.48 20.05 -27.94
CA GLU A 475 2.03 20.22 -29.27
C GLU A 475 2.78 21.57 -29.37
N PRO A 476 3.87 21.67 -30.15
CA PRO A 476 4.64 22.90 -30.28
C PRO A 476 3.84 24.12 -30.77
N ALA A 477 2.76 23.90 -31.52
CA ALA A 477 1.87 24.95 -32.00
C ALA A 477 1.20 25.74 -30.85
N GLY A 478 1.09 25.15 -29.65
CA GLY A 478 0.49 25.78 -28.47
C GLY A 478 1.35 26.84 -27.78
N ALA A 479 2.61 27.05 -28.21
CA ALA A 479 3.56 27.96 -27.54
C ALA A 479 3.04 29.41 -27.41
N ALA A 480 2.54 30.00 -28.51
CA ALA A 480 2.05 31.37 -28.52
C ALA A 480 0.86 31.59 -27.57
N ALA A 481 -0.08 30.64 -27.54
CA ALA A 481 -1.24 30.68 -26.64
C ALA A 481 -0.83 30.52 -25.17
N ALA A 482 0.18 29.69 -24.89
CA ALA A 482 0.74 29.55 -23.56
C ALA A 482 1.39 30.87 -23.08
N VAL A 483 2.24 31.48 -23.91
CA VAL A 483 2.89 32.77 -23.62
C VAL A 483 1.87 33.87 -23.38
N ALA A 484 0.80 33.95 -24.18
CA ALA A 484 -0.27 34.93 -23.99
C ALA A 484 -0.96 34.80 -22.62
N ARG A 485 -1.01 33.58 -22.06
CA ARG A 485 -1.64 33.29 -20.77
C ARG A 485 -0.70 33.53 -19.58
N THR A 486 0.59 33.18 -19.71
CA THR A 486 1.56 33.21 -18.60
C THR A 486 2.41 34.47 -18.55
N GLY A 487 2.60 35.14 -19.69
CA GLY A 487 3.57 36.23 -19.85
C GLY A 487 5.01 35.73 -20.04
N LEU A 488 5.94 36.68 -20.24
CA LEU A 488 7.38 36.45 -20.33
C LEU A 488 8.12 37.32 -19.30
N PRO A 489 9.27 36.85 -18.75
CA PRO A 489 9.80 35.50 -18.94
C PRO A 489 8.90 34.43 -18.28
N CYS A 490 8.97 33.19 -18.76
CA CYS A 490 8.18 32.07 -18.23
C CYS A 490 9.04 30.83 -18.02
N VAL A 491 8.62 29.95 -17.12
CA VAL A 491 9.27 28.66 -16.87
C VAL A 491 8.59 27.58 -17.70
N VAL A 492 9.36 26.82 -18.47
CA VAL A 492 8.86 25.69 -19.28
C VAL A 492 9.45 24.39 -18.73
N LYS A 493 8.59 23.43 -18.38
CA LYS A 493 8.99 22.18 -17.72
C LYS A 493 8.07 20.99 -18.06
N PRO A 494 8.54 19.74 -17.93
CA PRO A 494 7.69 18.55 -18.03
C PRO A 494 6.67 18.49 -16.87
N ALA A 495 5.52 17.86 -17.12
CA ALA A 495 4.47 17.71 -16.11
C ALA A 495 4.81 16.65 -15.04
N ASP A 496 5.65 15.65 -15.34
CA ASP A 496 5.76 14.39 -14.58
C ASP A 496 7.20 13.97 -14.20
N ASP A 497 8.21 14.77 -14.56
CA ASP A 497 9.61 14.47 -14.25
C ASP A 497 10.06 14.97 -12.86
N SER A 498 11.31 14.68 -12.48
CA SER A 498 11.91 15.04 -11.19
C SER A 498 13.32 15.67 -11.33
N GLY A 499 13.84 16.25 -10.25
CA GLY A 499 15.24 16.72 -10.16
C GLY A 499 15.58 17.94 -11.02
N SER A 500 14.60 18.80 -11.30
CA SER A 500 14.71 19.95 -12.21
C SER A 500 15.14 19.58 -13.65
N THR A 501 14.92 18.34 -14.05
CA THR A 501 15.20 17.86 -15.40
C THR A 501 14.31 18.59 -16.42
N ASN A 502 14.92 19.17 -17.45
CA ASN A 502 14.24 19.93 -18.50
C ASN A 502 13.39 21.12 -18.01
N VAL A 503 13.79 21.76 -16.92
CA VAL A 503 13.23 23.05 -16.48
C VAL A 503 14.06 24.19 -17.10
N LEU A 504 13.41 25.13 -17.77
CA LEU A 504 14.07 26.26 -18.43
C LEU A 504 13.31 27.57 -18.24
N LEU A 505 14.00 28.63 -17.82
CA LEU A 505 13.50 30.01 -17.93
C LEU A 505 13.63 30.49 -19.38
N CYS A 506 12.51 30.76 -20.03
CA CYS A 506 12.44 31.24 -21.40
C CYS A 506 12.16 32.75 -21.42
N ALA A 507 13.03 33.50 -22.08
CA ALA A 507 12.90 34.96 -22.22
C ALA A 507 12.00 35.38 -23.40
N ASP A 508 11.82 34.52 -24.40
CA ASP A 508 11.05 34.78 -25.60
C ASP A 508 10.26 33.53 -26.06
N GLU A 509 9.31 33.73 -26.99
CA GLU A 509 8.47 32.66 -27.52
C GLU A 509 9.27 31.58 -28.27
N ALA A 510 10.38 31.94 -28.92
CA ALA A 510 11.20 30.99 -29.66
C ALA A 510 11.85 29.98 -28.71
N ALA A 511 12.38 30.45 -27.58
CA ALA A 511 12.89 29.61 -26.50
C ALA A 511 11.79 28.70 -25.91
N VAL A 512 10.58 29.23 -25.71
CA VAL A 512 9.42 28.43 -25.24
C VAL A 512 9.11 27.30 -26.21
N ARG A 513 9.00 27.60 -27.51
CA ARG A 513 8.73 26.59 -28.56
C ARG A 513 9.81 25.52 -28.60
N ALA A 514 11.09 25.91 -28.61
CA ALA A 514 12.20 24.98 -28.66
C ALA A 514 12.22 24.04 -27.44
N GLN A 515 11.95 24.57 -26.25
CA GLN A 515 11.89 23.75 -25.04
C GLN A 515 10.67 22.81 -25.03
N ILE A 516 9.51 23.24 -25.53
CA ILE A 516 8.35 22.38 -25.73
C ILE A 516 8.68 21.21 -26.67
N GLU A 517 9.29 21.49 -27.83
CA GLU A 517 9.71 20.46 -28.79
C GLU A 517 10.66 19.46 -28.16
N LYS A 518 11.66 19.95 -27.41
CA LYS A 518 12.61 19.10 -26.68
C LYS A 518 11.92 18.17 -25.68
N ILE A 519 11.00 18.69 -24.85
CA ILE A 519 10.31 17.87 -23.84
C ILE A 519 9.38 16.85 -24.51
N LEU A 520 8.63 17.26 -25.53
CA LEU A 520 7.69 16.37 -26.25
C LEU A 520 8.39 15.28 -27.08
N ALA A 521 9.68 15.43 -27.37
CA ALA A 521 10.48 14.40 -28.02
C ALA A 521 10.93 13.27 -27.07
N ILE A 522 10.74 13.42 -25.76
CA ILE A 522 11.15 12.42 -24.75
C ILE A 522 9.98 11.47 -24.48
N ASP A 523 10.11 10.23 -24.95
CA ASP A 523 9.10 9.18 -24.76
C ASP A 523 9.21 8.46 -23.41
N THR A 524 10.43 8.32 -22.89
CA THR A 524 10.70 7.61 -21.63
C THR A 524 11.64 8.40 -20.73
N ASN A 525 11.40 8.34 -19.43
CA ASN A 525 12.26 8.98 -18.44
C ASN A 525 13.48 8.09 -18.08
N VAL A 526 14.33 8.57 -17.18
CA VAL A 526 15.54 7.88 -16.72
C VAL A 526 15.29 6.54 -16.01
N ARG A 527 14.03 6.22 -15.67
CA ARG A 527 13.59 4.94 -15.10
C ARG A 527 12.93 4.02 -16.13
N GLY A 528 12.93 4.42 -17.41
CA GLY A 528 12.27 3.67 -18.49
C GLY A 528 10.75 3.74 -18.43
N MET A 529 10.17 4.65 -17.65
CA MET A 529 8.72 4.85 -17.61
C MET A 529 8.29 5.78 -18.75
N PRO A 530 7.12 5.55 -19.37
CA PRO A 530 6.55 6.50 -20.33
C PRO A 530 6.36 7.88 -19.72
N THR A 531 6.65 8.94 -20.47
CA THR A 531 6.33 10.31 -20.05
C THR A 531 4.87 10.66 -20.36
N ALA A 532 4.32 11.63 -19.64
CA ALA A 532 2.99 12.18 -19.87
C ALA A 532 2.87 12.96 -21.19
N ARG A 533 3.99 13.21 -21.88
CA ARG A 533 4.11 14.02 -23.10
C ARG A 533 3.30 15.33 -23.01
N THR A 534 3.35 15.95 -21.83
CA THR A 534 2.63 17.17 -21.48
C THR A 534 3.62 18.18 -20.90
N VAL A 535 3.65 19.38 -21.46
CA VAL A 535 4.52 20.48 -21.04
C VAL A 535 3.71 21.50 -20.26
N LEU A 536 4.27 21.93 -19.14
CA LEU A 536 3.74 22.99 -18.30
C LEU A 536 4.55 24.27 -18.56
N VAL A 537 3.86 25.31 -19.03
CA VAL A 537 4.41 26.67 -19.17
C VAL A 537 3.85 27.50 -18.02
N GLU A 538 4.69 28.17 -17.25
CA GLU A 538 4.29 28.89 -16.03
C GLU A 538 4.83 30.30 -16.01
N GLU A 539 4.09 31.23 -15.43
CA GLU A 539 4.63 32.54 -15.13
C GLU A 539 5.88 32.41 -14.25
N TYR A 540 6.89 33.23 -14.53
CA TYR A 540 8.05 33.31 -13.66
C TYR A 540 7.71 34.10 -12.41
N LEU A 541 7.80 33.44 -11.26
CA LEU A 541 7.64 34.09 -9.96
C LEU A 541 9.00 34.57 -9.46
N ASP A 542 9.20 35.89 -9.47
CA ASP A 542 10.39 36.54 -8.94
C ASP A 542 10.29 36.65 -7.41
N GLY A 543 11.16 35.94 -6.71
CA GLY A 543 11.19 35.89 -5.25
C GLY A 543 12.06 34.74 -4.71
N PRO A 544 12.46 34.83 -3.42
CA PRO A 544 13.20 33.78 -2.76
C PRO A 544 12.42 32.46 -2.73
N GLU A 545 13.18 31.36 -2.82
CA GLU A 545 12.65 30.01 -2.81
C GLU A 545 12.85 29.35 -1.46
N TYR A 546 11.80 28.67 -1.00
CA TYR A 546 11.81 27.88 0.21
C TYR A 546 11.28 26.49 -0.10
N SER A 547 11.68 25.53 0.71
CA SER A 547 10.89 24.32 0.89
C SER A 547 10.32 24.26 2.29
N VAL A 548 9.19 23.60 2.42
CA VAL A 548 8.48 23.39 3.67
C VAL A 548 8.32 21.90 3.86
N GLU A 549 8.97 21.40 4.89
CA GLU A 549 8.96 20.01 5.27
C GLU A 549 7.80 19.80 6.26
N MET A 550 6.72 19.19 5.78
CA MET A 550 5.55 18.85 6.60
C MET A 550 5.53 17.35 6.85
N PHE A 551 4.89 16.93 7.95
CA PHE A 551 4.65 15.54 8.26
C PHE A 551 3.17 15.31 8.60
N GLY A 552 2.50 14.43 7.85
CA GLY A 552 1.12 14.03 8.10
C GLY A 552 1.01 12.84 9.05
N GLY A 553 0.10 12.92 10.02
CA GLY A 553 -0.25 11.85 10.95
C GLY A 553 -1.41 12.29 11.85
N ASP A 554 -2.17 11.34 12.41
CA ASP A 554 -3.26 11.63 13.35
C ASP A 554 -4.29 12.68 12.87
N GLY A 555 -4.54 12.73 11.56
CA GLY A 555 -5.51 13.63 10.94
C GLY A 555 -5.03 15.07 10.74
N GLN A 556 -3.78 15.42 11.04
CA GLN A 556 -3.23 16.75 10.82
C GLN A 556 -1.81 16.71 10.21
N ALA A 557 -1.45 17.77 9.48
CA ALA A 557 -0.09 17.98 9.02
C ALA A 557 0.65 18.93 9.97
N VAL A 558 1.84 18.53 10.42
CA VAL A 558 2.70 19.35 11.28
C VAL A 558 3.88 19.86 10.45
N CYS A 559 4.19 21.15 10.58
CA CYS A 559 5.41 21.71 10.01
C CYS A 559 6.63 21.26 10.82
N VAL A 560 7.54 20.52 10.18
CA VAL A 560 8.84 20.15 10.76
C VAL A 560 9.83 21.29 10.61
N GLY A 561 9.75 22.02 9.50
CA GLY A 561 10.39 23.32 9.37
C GLY A 561 10.39 23.85 7.94
N ILE A 562 11.04 25.00 7.76
CA ILE A 562 11.17 25.68 6.47
C ILE A 562 12.65 25.77 6.14
N THR A 563 13.02 25.35 4.94
CA THR A 563 14.40 25.41 4.43
C THR A 563 14.52 26.53 3.41
N ALA A 564 15.52 27.41 3.55
CA ALA A 564 15.85 28.41 2.53
C ALA A 564 16.67 27.76 1.42
N LYS A 565 16.29 27.99 0.16
CA LYS A 565 16.96 27.40 -1.01
C LYS A 565 17.58 28.48 -1.90
N SER A 566 18.85 28.32 -2.22
CA SER A 566 19.57 29.16 -3.18
C SER A 566 19.80 28.40 -4.48
N VAL A 567 19.46 29.03 -5.60
CA VAL A 567 19.54 28.46 -6.95
C VAL A 567 20.48 29.28 -7.84
N THR A 568 21.07 28.64 -8.84
CA THR A 568 21.87 29.34 -9.85
C THR A 568 21.01 30.35 -10.61
N ALA A 569 21.66 31.39 -11.15
CA ALA A 569 21.01 32.30 -12.08
C ALA A 569 20.42 31.53 -13.28
N GLY A 570 19.40 32.12 -13.90
CA GLY A 570 18.75 31.54 -15.07
C GLY A 570 19.75 31.14 -16.18
N PRO A 571 19.43 30.12 -16.99
CA PRO A 571 18.05 29.65 -17.18
C PRO A 571 17.67 28.34 -16.45
N HIS A 572 18.56 27.72 -15.65
CA HIS A 572 18.37 26.34 -15.15
C HIS A 572 18.09 26.17 -13.63
N PHE A 573 18.11 27.24 -12.83
CA PHE A 573 17.74 27.23 -11.39
C PHE A 573 18.27 26.03 -10.57
N VAL A 574 19.53 25.67 -10.75
CA VAL A 574 20.11 24.52 -10.03
C VAL A 574 20.41 24.91 -8.60
N GLU A 575 19.82 24.20 -7.64
CA GLU A 575 20.06 24.51 -6.23
C GLU A 575 21.53 24.21 -5.86
N HIS A 576 22.18 25.18 -5.24
CA HIS A 576 23.60 25.11 -4.87
C HIS A 576 23.84 25.32 -3.37
N ARG A 577 22.87 25.85 -2.61
CA ARG A 577 22.97 26.04 -1.17
C ARG A 577 21.61 25.93 -0.49
N HIS A 578 21.59 25.34 0.71
CA HIS A 578 20.42 25.36 1.60
C HIS A 578 20.80 25.79 3.01
N LEU A 579 19.83 26.34 3.74
CA LEU A 579 19.95 26.69 5.15
C LEU A 579 18.65 26.32 5.87
N PHE A 580 18.78 25.60 6.99
CA PHE A 580 17.68 25.18 7.85
C PHE A 580 17.96 25.53 9.33
N PRO A 581 16.95 26.01 10.07
CA PRO A 581 15.72 26.60 9.56
C PRO A 581 15.98 27.90 8.77
N ALA A 582 15.06 28.26 7.89
CA ALA A 582 15.11 29.53 7.15
C ALA A 582 14.92 30.72 8.12
N PRO A 583 15.73 31.79 8.03
CA PRO A 583 15.62 32.97 8.89
C PRO A 583 14.46 33.87 8.44
N LEU A 584 13.23 33.42 8.67
CA LEU A 584 12.00 34.12 8.30
C LEU A 584 11.35 34.80 9.51
N PRO A 585 10.72 35.99 9.33
CA PRO A 585 9.82 36.55 10.34
C PRO A 585 8.68 35.58 10.66
N ALA A 586 8.30 35.47 11.93
CA ALA A 586 7.30 34.49 12.39
C ALA A 586 5.96 34.58 11.64
N GLY A 587 5.46 35.79 11.35
CA GLY A 587 4.22 35.97 10.58
C GLY A 587 4.34 35.48 9.13
N THR A 588 5.50 35.67 8.50
CA THR A 588 5.77 35.18 7.14
C THR A 588 5.87 33.66 7.12
N ALA A 589 6.59 33.08 8.10
CA ALA A 589 6.69 31.62 8.25
C ALA A 589 5.30 30.99 8.43
N GLN A 590 4.46 31.58 9.29
CA GLN A 590 3.09 31.13 9.52
C GLN A 590 2.25 31.15 8.23
N LEU A 591 2.31 32.23 7.45
CA LEU A 591 1.57 32.33 6.18
C LEU A 591 2.03 31.28 5.15
N VAL A 592 3.33 31.01 5.10
CA VAL A 592 3.91 29.94 4.26
C VAL A 592 3.37 28.58 4.70
N ILE A 593 3.38 28.28 6.01
CA ILE A 593 2.87 27.02 6.57
C ILE A 593 1.39 26.85 6.26
N GLU A 594 0.55 27.88 6.48
CA GLU A 594 -0.89 27.83 6.19
C GLU A 594 -1.18 27.56 4.72
N THR A 595 -0.41 28.19 3.82
CA THR A 595 -0.54 27.97 2.38
C THR A 595 -0.19 26.53 1.99
N VAL A 596 0.86 25.97 2.57
CA VAL A 596 1.27 24.58 2.34
C VAL A 596 0.26 23.60 2.92
N THR A 597 -0.25 23.84 4.13
CA THR A 597 -1.31 23.01 4.74
C THR A 597 -2.55 22.96 3.85
N ALA A 598 -3.03 24.11 3.36
CA ALA A 598 -4.16 24.17 2.43
C ALA A 598 -3.88 23.41 1.11
N ALA A 599 -2.64 23.47 0.62
CA ALA A 599 -2.22 22.74 -0.58
C ALA A 599 -2.22 21.21 -0.38
N LEU A 600 -1.70 20.73 0.76
CA LEU A 600 -1.73 19.32 1.13
C LEU A 600 -3.16 18.82 1.31
N ASP A 601 -4.03 19.65 1.89
CA ASP A 601 -5.45 19.35 2.05
C ASP A 601 -6.18 19.21 0.72
N ALA A 602 -5.91 20.11 -0.23
CA ALA A 602 -6.44 20.03 -1.59
C ALA A 602 -5.90 18.82 -2.38
N ALA A 603 -4.64 18.47 -2.16
CA ALA A 603 -4.01 17.30 -2.77
C ALA A 603 -4.52 15.97 -2.19
N GLY A 604 -4.98 15.98 -0.92
CA GLY A 604 -5.45 14.79 -0.21
C GLY A 604 -4.32 13.98 0.42
N ILE A 605 -3.16 14.60 0.69
CA ILE A 605 -2.04 13.95 1.39
C ILE A 605 -2.30 14.03 2.90
N ARG A 606 -2.17 12.90 3.59
CA ARG A 606 -2.58 12.74 5.00
C ARG A 606 -1.53 12.08 5.88
N LEU A 607 -0.64 11.28 5.31
CA LEU A 607 0.32 10.47 6.06
C LEU A 607 1.75 10.65 5.55
N GLY A 608 2.71 10.75 6.46
CA GLY A 608 4.14 10.76 6.16
C GLY A 608 4.69 12.13 5.78
N ALA A 609 5.99 12.15 5.48
CA ALA A 609 6.72 13.36 5.13
C ALA A 609 6.33 13.89 3.74
N THR A 610 6.30 15.21 3.61
CA THR A 610 6.17 15.89 2.33
C THR A 610 7.23 16.97 2.22
N HIS A 611 7.72 17.18 1.00
CA HIS A 611 8.60 18.26 0.64
C HIS A 611 7.86 19.17 -0.34
N THR A 612 7.55 20.37 0.10
CA THR A 612 6.74 21.32 -0.66
C THR A 612 7.55 22.56 -1.00
N GLU A 613 7.65 22.89 -2.28
CA GLU A 613 8.39 24.06 -2.76
C GLU A 613 7.49 25.28 -2.88
N VAL A 614 7.98 26.42 -2.40
CA VAL A 614 7.24 27.69 -2.34
C VAL A 614 8.13 28.84 -2.81
N LYS A 615 7.58 29.73 -3.64
CA LYS A 615 8.15 31.05 -3.93
C LYS A 615 7.46 32.08 -3.06
N LEU A 616 8.22 32.89 -2.32
CA LEU A 616 7.68 34.02 -1.57
C LEU A 616 7.83 35.29 -2.40
N THR A 617 6.70 35.83 -2.85
CA THR A 617 6.64 37.04 -3.69
C THR A 617 5.99 38.20 -2.94
N ALA A 618 5.90 39.38 -3.55
CA ALA A 618 5.19 40.52 -2.98
C ALA A 618 3.71 40.22 -2.65
N ASP A 619 3.02 39.38 -3.43
CA ASP A 619 1.62 39.00 -3.17
C ASP A 619 1.50 37.78 -2.23
N GLY A 620 2.57 37.41 -1.53
CA GLY A 620 2.61 36.29 -0.59
C GLY A 620 3.26 35.01 -1.14
N PRO A 621 3.11 33.87 -0.43
CA PRO A 621 3.62 32.58 -0.87
C PRO A 621 2.84 32.04 -2.08
N ALA A 622 3.54 31.37 -2.99
CA ALA A 622 2.96 30.63 -4.10
C ALA A 622 3.54 29.22 -4.15
N LEU A 623 2.66 28.24 -4.28
CA LEU A 623 3.00 26.84 -4.33
C LEU A 623 3.62 26.49 -5.68
N ILE A 624 4.82 25.91 -5.67
CA ILE A 624 5.53 25.44 -6.86
C ILE A 624 5.31 23.94 -7.08
N GLU A 625 5.58 23.11 -6.09
CA GLU A 625 5.41 21.65 -6.19
C GLU A 625 5.18 21.02 -4.80
N ILE A 626 4.49 19.88 -4.77
CA ILE A 626 4.36 19.02 -3.58
C ILE A 626 4.95 17.65 -3.93
N ASN A 627 5.90 17.19 -3.13
CA ASN A 627 6.48 15.85 -3.24
C ASN A 627 6.10 15.05 -1.98
N PRO A 628 5.25 14.00 -2.06
CA PRO A 628 4.76 13.25 -0.91
C PRO A 628 5.78 12.20 -0.42
N ARG A 629 6.99 12.68 -0.10
CA ARG A 629 8.11 11.92 0.45
C ARG A 629 9.09 12.86 1.17
N PRO A 630 10.06 12.33 1.93
CA PRO A 630 11.17 13.14 2.43
C PRO A 630 11.92 13.87 1.31
N ALA A 631 12.40 15.06 1.65
CA ALA A 631 13.13 15.95 0.76
C ALA A 631 14.45 15.36 0.25
N GLY A 632 14.86 15.78 -0.95
CA GLY A 632 16.19 15.51 -1.50
C GLY A 632 17.26 16.47 -0.95
N GLY A 633 18.45 16.49 -1.56
CA GLY A 633 19.45 17.52 -1.27
C GLY A 633 19.99 17.51 0.18
N MET A 634 19.92 16.36 0.87
CA MET A 634 20.30 16.21 2.28
C MET A 634 19.50 17.08 3.25
N ILE A 635 18.36 17.64 2.85
CA ILE A 635 17.50 18.43 3.74
C ILE A 635 17.07 17.63 5.00
N PRO A 636 16.70 16.33 4.92
CA PRO A 636 16.43 15.54 6.13
C PRO A 636 17.61 15.49 7.10
N GLU A 637 18.84 15.50 6.59
CA GLU A 637 20.06 15.50 7.40
C GLU A 637 20.30 16.88 8.04
N LEU A 638 20.01 17.98 7.32
CA LEU A 638 20.06 19.33 7.90
C LEU A 638 19.06 19.47 9.05
N ILE A 639 17.85 18.93 8.89
CA ILE A 639 16.81 18.94 9.94
C ILE A 639 17.30 18.14 11.16
N ARG A 640 17.86 16.95 10.94
CA ARG A 640 18.42 16.11 12.02
C ARG A 640 19.55 16.82 12.75
N LEU A 641 20.49 17.42 12.03
CA LEU A 641 21.61 18.16 12.62
C LEU A 641 21.16 19.43 13.34
N ALA A 642 20.12 20.11 12.89
CA ALA A 642 19.65 21.36 13.51
C ALA A 642 18.75 21.12 14.73
N THR A 643 17.98 20.03 14.75
CA THR A 643 16.86 19.86 15.70
C THR A 643 16.84 18.52 16.43
N GLY A 644 17.60 17.53 15.97
CA GLY A 644 17.51 16.13 16.41
C GLY A 644 16.40 15.32 15.73
N VAL A 645 15.47 15.95 14.99
CA VAL A 645 14.36 15.25 14.33
C VAL A 645 14.86 14.45 13.12
N ASP A 646 14.65 13.14 13.15
CA ASP A 646 14.96 12.27 12.02
C ASP A 646 13.70 12.00 11.17
N LEU A 647 13.60 12.70 10.05
CA LEU A 647 12.50 12.55 9.09
C LEU A 647 12.47 11.20 8.39
N LEU A 648 13.61 10.51 8.23
CA LEU A 648 13.63 9.17 7.64
C LEU A 648 13.05 8.17 8.63
N ASP A 649 13.48 8.19 9.89
CA ASP A 649 12.90 7.38 10.97
C ASP A 649 11.39 7.62 11.09
N ALA A 650 10.96 8.88 11.10
CA ALA A 650 9.54 9.24 11.14
C ALA A 650 8.77 8.66 9.95
N GLN A 651 9.32 8.76 8.72
CA GLN A 651 8.69 8.19 7.52
C GLN A 651 8.58 6.66 7.58
N LEU A 652 9.60 5.97 8.08
CA LEU A 652 9.59 4.51 8.24
C LEU A 652 8.57 4.09 9.29
N ARG A 653 8.51 4.79 10.44
CA ARG A 653 7.49 4.57 11.47
C ARG A 653 6.08 4.75 10.91
N ALA A 654 5.83 5.80 10.14
CA ALA A 654 4.53 6.02 9.52
C ALA A 654 4.14 4.87 8.56
N ALA A 655 5.08 4.36 7.75
CA ALA A 655 4.85 3.20 6.89
C ALA A 655 4.56 1.90 7.66
N LEU A 656 5.04 1.81 8.91
CA LEU A 656 4.79 0.71 9.84
C LEU A 656 3.55 0.91 10.72
N GLY A 657 2.86 2.05 10.59
CA GLY A 657 1.73 2.41 11.47
C GLY A 657 2.15 2.75 12.91
N LEU A 658 3.42 3.08 13.11
CA LEU A 658 3.98 3.51 14.39
C LEU A 658 3.94 5.04 14.50
N PRO A 659 3.81 5.60 15.72
CA PRO A 659 3.85 7.05 15.92
C PRO A 659 5.23 7.61 15.53
N PRO A 660 5.28 8.71 14.75
CA PRO A 660 6.53 9.36 14.36
C PRO A 660 7.14 10.16 15.52
N HIS A 661 8.46 10.33 15.51
CA HIS A 661 9.16 11.19 16.46
C HIS A 661 9.49 12.53 15.80
N LEU A 662 8.70 13.57 16.10
CA LEU A 662 8.81 14.89 15.45
C LEU A 662 9.18 16.03 16.41
N LYS A 663 9.42 15.72 17.68
CA LYS A 663 9.75 16.73 18.69
C LYS A 663 11.22 17.11 18.56
N ALA A 664 11.48 18.40 18.34
CA ALA A 664 12.83 18.94 18.38
C ALA A 664 13.42 18.85 19.80
N GLU A 665 14.64 18.37 19.89
CA GLU A 665 15.43 18.26 21.12
C GLU A 665 16.48 19.37 21.23
N GLU A 666 16.84 19.95 20.08
CA GLU A 666 17.84 21.00 19.94
C GLU A 666 17.29 22.21 19.19
N ALA A 667 17.94 23.35 19.38
CA ALA A 667 17.71 24.57 18.63
C ALA A 667 19.02 25.04 18.02
N GLY A 668 19.30 24.60 16.80
CA GLY A 668 20.47 24.99 16.03
C GLY A 668 20.13 25.26 14.56
N HIS A 669 21.18 25.46 13.77
CA HIS A 669 21.10 25.71 12.34
C HIS A 669 22.06 24.78 11.62
N ALA A 670 21.64 24.29 10.46
CA ALA A 670 22.47 23.48 9.58
C ALA A 670 22.30 23.95 8.13
N GLY A 671 23.35 23.84 7.34
CA GLY A 671 23.33 24.24 5.94
C GLY A 671 24.21 23.35 5.10
N ILE A 672 23.98 23.42 3.79
CA ILE A 672 24.72 22.66 2.79
C ILE A 672 25.17 23.57 1.67
N GLN A 673 26.38 23.32 1.16
CA GLN A 673 26.93 23.89 -0.06
C GLN A 673 27.24 22.76 -1.03
N PHE A 674 26.58 22.74 -2.20
CA PHE A 674 26.90 21.79 -3.26
C PHE A 674 28.13 22.24 -4.05
N LEU A 675 28.89 21.25 -4.54
CA LEU A 675 30.01 21.44 -5.46
C LEU A 675 29.51 21.37 -6.90
N LEU A 676 29.77 22.43 -7.66
CA LEU A 676 29.35 22.59 -9.04
C LEU A 676 30.56 22.96 -9.89
N ALA A 677 30.58 22.49 -11.14
CA ALA A 677 31.55 22.94 -12.13
C ALA A 677 31.16 24.32 -12.67
N ASP A 678 32.15 25.18 -12.89
CA ASP A 678 32.01 26.51 -13.48
C ASP A 678 32.28 26.51 -15.00
N THR A 679 32.86 25.42 -15.52
CA THR A 679 33.16 25.21 -16.93
C THR A 679 32.83 23.79 -17.37
N ASP A 680 32.68 23.62 -18.68
CA ASP A 680 32.54 22.33 -19.34
C ASP A 680 33.92 21.70 -19.54
N GLY A 681 34.03 20.38 -19.36
CA GLY A 681 35.30 19.66 -19.50
C GLY A 681 35.30 18.29 -18.86
N THR A 682 36.49 17.78 -18.56
CA THR A 682 36.69 16.54 -17.80
C THR A 682 37.29 16.87 -16.44
N LEU A 683 36.66 16.42 -15.36
CA LEU A 683 37.19 16.57 -14.01
C LEU A 683 38.47 15.74 -13.88
N THR A 684 39.62 16.36 -13.60
CA THR A 684 40.91 15.64 -13.45
C THR A 684 41.29 15.43 -12.00
N ALA A 685 40.90 16.33 -11.09
CA ALA A 685 41.12 16.18 -9.65
C ALA A 685 40.18 17.07 -8.82
N VAL A 686 39.96 16.67 -7.57
CA VAL A 686 39.34 17.50 -6.53
C VAL A 686 40.30 17.57 -5.36
N HIS A 687 40.71 18.78 -4.97
CA HIS A 687 41.69 19.01 -3.91
C HIS A 687 41.05 19.66 -2.69
N GLY A 688 41.68 19.47 -1.53
CA GLY A 688 41.36 20.19 -0.29
C GLY A 688 40.16 19.65 0.49
N ALA A 689 39.69 18.43 0.20
CA ALA A 689 38.59 17.81 0.93
C ALA A 689 38.89 17.66 2.44
N ASP A 690 40.07 17.17 2.81
CA ASP A 690 40.49 17.04 4.21
C ASP A 690 40.61 18.40 4.92
N ALA A 691 41.13 19.41 4.20
CA ALA A 691 41.24 20.77 4.73
C ALA A 691 39.85 21.41 4.93
N ALA A 692 38.91 21.17 4.01
CA ALA A 692 37.53 21.59 4.14
C ALA A 692 36.83 20.91 5.32
N ALA A 693 37.08 19.61 5.52
CA ALA A 693 36.53 18.84 6.64
C ALA A 693 37.09 19.30 8.00
N ALA A 694 38.29 19.88 8.03
CA ALA A 694 38.92 20.42 9.23
C ALA A 694 38.45 21.83 9.61
N VAL A 695 37.61 22.48 8.79
CA VAL A 695 37.05 23.80 9.11
C VAL A 695 36.07 23.69 10.28
N GLU A 696 36.20 24.59 11.26
CA GLU A 696 35.31 24.63 12.42
C GLU A 696 33.83 24.77 12.00
N GLY A 697 32.96 23.94 12.57
CA GLY A 697 31.53 23.90 12.25
C GLY A 697 31.16 23.07 11.02
N VAL A 698 32.13 22.50 10.29
CA VAL A 698 31.86 21.52 9.22
C VAL A 698 31.59 20.15 9.83
N GLU A 699 30.46 19.56 9.45
CA GLU A 699 30.02 18.23 9.89
C GLU A 699 30.44 17.15 8.89
N SER A 700 30.35 17.44 7.59
CA SER A 700 30.75 16.49 6.56
C SER A 700 31.16 17.15 5.25
N VAL A 701 32.08 16.50 4.55
CA VAL A 701 32.48 16.80 3.17
C VAL A 701 32.40 15.52 2.37
N LEU A 702 31.62 15.52 1.30
CA LEU A 702 31.49 14.38 0.39
C LEU A 702 31.75 14.82 -1.04
N VAL A 703 32.72 14.18 -1.71
CA VAL A 703 32.97 14.34 -3.15
C VAL A 703 32.51 13.07 -3.84
N THR A 704 31.48 13.17 -4.69
CA THR A 704 30.87 12.01 -5.36
C THR A 704 31.41 11.80 -6.78
N ALA A 705 31.97 12.83 -7.40
CA ALA A 705 32.55 12.76 -8.74
C ALA A 705 34.00 12.24 -8.71
N ALA A 706 34.34 11.34 -9.63
CA ALA A 706 35.68 10.78 -9.76
C ALA A 706 36.48 11.49 -10.88
N PRO A 707 37.82 11.55 -10.80
CA PRO A 707 38.65 11.92 -11.95
C PRO A 707 38.28 11.14 -13.21
N GLY A 708 38.27 11.82 -14.36
CA GLY A 708 37.78 11.32 -15.65
C GLY A 708 36.28 11.51 -15.89
N THR A 709 35.52 12.01 -14.91
CA THR A 709 34.08 12.28 -15.09
C THR A 709 33.87 13.50 -15.99
N PRO A 710 33.07 13.41 -17.07
CA PRO A 710 32.64 14.58 -17.82
C PRO A 710 31.81 15.51 -16.94
N VAL A 711 32.13 16.79 -16.95
CA VAL A 711 31.44 17.83 -16.17
C VAL A 711 31.02 18.98 -17.09
N ARG A 712 29.98 19.68 -16.65
CA ARG A 712 29.44 20.85 -17.35
C ARG A 712 28.95 21.87 -16.35
N ARG A 713 28.74 23.10 -16.83
CA ARG A 713 27.96 24.09 -16.08
C ARG A 713 26.59 23.50 -15.72
N PRO A 714 26.12 23.73 -14.49
CA PRO A 714 24.98 23.00 -13.95
C PRO A 714 23.68 23.34 -14.68
N CYS A 715 23.03 22.30 -15.21
CA CYS A 715 21.73 22.38 -15.86
C CYS A 715 20.64 21.62 -15.09
N SER A 716 21.03 20.78 -14.13
CA SER A 716 20.14 19.96 -13.30
C SER A 716 20.80 19.58 -11.98
N ALA A 717 20.03 19.00 -11.05
CA ALA A 717 20.58 18.49 -9.79
C ALA A 717 21.62 17.35 -9.98
N SER A 718 21.58 16.65 -11.12
CA SER A 718 22.54 15.58 -11.44
C SER A 718 23.96 16.10 -11.75
N ASP A 719 24.13 17.39 -11.97
CA ASP A 719 25.44 18.01 -12.23
C ASP A 719 26.21 18.35 -10.94
N ARG A 720 25.66 18.02 -9.77
CA ARG A 720 26.31 18.18 -8.46
C ARG A 720 27.44 17.15 -8.29
N LEU A 721 28.62 17.63 -7.93
CA LEU A 721 29.86 16.83 -7.81
C LEU A 721 30.16 16.38 -6.38
N GLY A 722 29.39 16.86 -5.41
CA GLY A 722 29.61 16.65 -3.98
C GLY A 722 28.93 17.75 -3.17
N HIS A 723 29.19 17.76 -1.86
CA HIS A 723 28.69 18.77 -0.95
C HIS A 723 29.54 18.93 0.33
N VAL A 724 29.33 20.04 1.01
CA VAL A 724 29.79 20.33 2.37
C VAL A 724 28.56 20.61 3.23
N ILE A 725 28.45 19.99 4.40
CA ILE A 725 27.42 20.28 5.40
C ILE A 725 28.10 20.92 6.62
N ALA A 726 27.49 21.98 7.15
CA ALA A 726 27.94 22.65 8.35
C ALA A 726 26.78 22.87 9.33
N ARG A 727 27.10 22.98 10.61
CA ARG A 727 26.17 23.22 11.71
C ARG A 727 26.70 24.33 12.61
N HIS A 728 25.80 25.18 13.11
CA HIS A 728 26.13 26.24 14.06
C HIS A 728 24.92 26.62 14.92
N GLY A 729 25.13 27.33 16.03
CA GLY A 729 24.03 27.84 16.87
C GLY A 729 23.21 28.94 16.19
N GLU A 730 23.84 29.69 15.28
CA GLU A 730 23.28 30.84 14.56
C GLU A 730 23.42 30.68 13.04
N PRO A 731 22.46 31.18 12.22
CA PRO A 731 22.48 31.07 10.76
C PRO A 731 23.77 31.58 10.10
N GLU A 732 24.27 32.73 10.56
CA GLU A 732 25.45 33.38 9.99
C GLU A 732 26.71 32.53 10.15
N GLY A 733 26.84 31.83 11.29
CA GLY A 733 27.98 30.94 11.51
C GLY A 733 27.99 29.73 10.58
N VAL A 734 26.80 29.24 10.16
CA VAL A 734 26.71 28.21 9.13
C VAL A 734 27.26 28.72 7.79
N HIS A 735 26.91 29.95 7.40
CA HIS A 735 27.43 30.54 6.17
C HIS A 735 28.95 30.72 6.21
N VAL A 736 29.49 31.24 7.32
CA VAL A 736 30.94 31.40 7.51
C VAL A 736 31.67 30.06 7.37
N ALA A 737 31.18 29.01 8.03
CA ALA A 737 31.77 27.67 7.94
C ALA A 737 31.73 27.11 6.51
N LEU A 738 30.57 27.21 5.83
CA LEU A 738 30.42 26.74 4.44
C LEU A 738 31.32 27.51 3.47
N ASP A 739 31.45 28.83 3.61
CA ASP A 739 32.30 29.66 2.75
C ASP A 739 33.78 29.34 2.98
N ALA A 740 34.20 29.21 4.24
CA ALA A 740 35.57 28.83 4.60
C ALA A 740 35.93 27.44 4.06
N ALA A 741 35.03 26.47 4.18
CA ALA A 741 35.22 25.12 3.65
C ALA A 741 35.25 25.09 2.12
N ARG A 742 34.33 25.82 1.46
CA ARG A 742 34.30 25.93 0.00
C ARG A 742 35.59 26.54 -0.56
N ALA A 743 36.20 27.49 0.17
CA ALA A 743 37.46 28.11 -0.21
C ALA A 743 38.66 27.15 -0.17
N GLN A 744 38.58 26.07 0.61
CA GLN A 744 39.60 25.01 0.60
C GLN A 744 39.48 24.09 -0.62
N LEU A 745 38.29 24.00 -1.23
CA LEU A 745 38.00 23.06 -2.30
C LEU A 745 38.35 23.62 -3.68
N ARG A 746 39.17 22.88 -4.44
CA ARG A 746 39.51 23.21 -5.83
C ARG A 746 39.14 22.06 -6.77
N LEU A 747 38.44 22.39 -7.86
CA LEU A 747 38.13 21.49 -8.95
C LEU A 747 39.10 21.76 -10.09
N ASP A 748 39.90 20.78 -10.47
CA ASP A 748 40.73 20.87 -11.66
C ASP A 748 39.95 20.25 -12.83
N ILE A 749 39.63 21.06 -13.84
CA ILE A 749 38.83 20.65 -15.01
C ILE A 749 39.65 20.93 -16.27
N GLU A 750 39.89 19.88 -17.05
CA GLU A 750 40.48 20.00 -18.38
C GLU A 750 39.36 20.36 -19.37
N ALA A 751 39.41 21.58 -19.91
CA ALA A 751 38.38 22.07 -20.82
C ALA A 751 38.38 21.27 -22.13
N THR A 752 37.20 20.89 -22.60
CA THR A 752 37.02 20.34 -23.95
C THR A 752 37.30 21.44 -24.97
N PRO A 753 38.20 21.27 -25.97
CA PRO A 753 38.36 22.26 -27.02
C PRO A 753 37.01 22.46 -27.75
N TYR A 754 36.54 23.70 -27.85
CA TYR A 754 35.30 24.03 -28.55
C TYR A 754 35.27 23.39 -29.95
N SER A 755 34.24 22.58 -30.20
CA SER A 755 33.84 22.10 -31.53
C SER A 755 32.77 23.00 -32.13
#